data_AF-A0A7S2ZYB6-F1
#
_entry.id   AF-A0A7S2ZYB6-F1
#
_cell.length_a   1.000
_cell.length_b   1.000
_cell.length_c   1.000
_cell.angle_alpha   90.00
_cell.angle_beta   90.00
_cell.angle_gamma   90.00
#
_symmetry.space_group_name_H-M   'P 1'
#
loop_
_entity.id
_entity.type
_entity.pdbx_description
1 polymer ?
#
loop_
_entity_poly.entity_id
_entity_poly.type
_entity_poly.pdbx_seq_one_letter_code
_entity_poly.pdbx_strand_id
1 'polypeptide(L)'
;MSDPISGAEDPEEELVLEKERLRRATESLDALKQKGTSRMDSAHKENQRALHELRNRISSLHDERRTISQSEDTRARVEFLKEQLQEKTEAIKVKEAKILAYAKSVSQGTLSQESSALHEILATTIEDMDKGWRDLEASILEEKALMRATEFELNFMNTRVDELKKDAGLVNQRIQESAAQRTPQLTYDQIEDQLEKEKQLAEELLEEARMQRFGGEFIKSLIERGQETECCPTCTRSFESPIDLDALIKTLTKRMQRSLGEKLAEKERAAASQRSKCDNLATLIPLYKEKTVLDRRVEEEGKIRDDRAAALSKLAGSARAREIDVAFASSRAKEIDELKRLQQELGLLRKERERIEKDLEEERKKHGMSKFSRTISDIDEELIACHDQSDKLAKESEKLQEQREAHFAEISNGDKAVHDQKEKLRNLEYQVEDRKRVQTEVLELSSAAADLELKLKSLADQLAEVSEEEREAKKRVGDREDEFAKEEKLGREKLTSLRDLVSSFKKIKASIESYSTAEKDDELERLELRSDEVEKKIKELNTELKKLEGSDASDADKSLQFEQMMRNMNDNLRYRKIAKQVSEIESEIVKAWSDIEEIEEGRQVEEDHRKTLSVLSKLNSQRMSTEGKSLGFQHRLDALGEDIKRADLKGSHKAYNRIVIDVKTVELASADLEKYHRALDHALMTYHTMKMSEINKTVKELWQTTYQGNDIDYIEIASDADNADSVKLSSPAKRNYNYRVVMRRGDALLDMRGRCSAGQKVLACLIIRLALAESFAFDCGILALDEPTTNLDQRNIEKLSASLADIINNRRKQSNFQLILITHDEQFIELLGSREICDSYYLVYKDNDGFSRVKQQELISFA
;
A
#
# COMPACT_ATOMS: atom_id res chain seq x y z
N MET A 1 111.45 54.24 22.27
CA MET A 1 110.41 55.10 21.66
C MET A 1 110.27 54.64 20.22
N SER A 2 109.21 53.96 19.77
CA SER A 2 107.86 53.75 20.32
C SER A 2 107.30 52.42 19.78
N ASP A 3 106.57 51.68 20.61
CA ASP A 3 105.96 50.37 20.36
C ASP A 3 104.83 50.38 19.31
N PRO A 4 104.66 49.27 18.57
CA PRO A 4 103.35 48.91 18.06
C PRO A 4 103.06 47.40 18.20
N ILE A 5 102.92 46.88 19.43
CA ILE A 5 102.23 45.60 19.67
C ILE A 5 101.42 45.69 20.97
N SER A 6 100.31 46.43 20.93
CA SER A 6 99.26 46.36 21.96
C SER A 6 97.93 46.11 21.25
N GLY A 7 97.51 44.84 21.15
CA GLY A 7 96.24 44.53 20.51
C GLY A 7 95.92 43.04 20.29
N ALA A 8 96.72 42.10 20.79
CA ALA A 8 96.31 40.70 20.82
C ALA A 8 95.88 40.37 22.26
N GLU A 9 94.59 40.10 22.46
CA GLU A 9 94.03 39.56 23.70
C GLU A 9 94.82 38.31 24.10
N ASP A 10 95.11 38.15 25.39
CA ASP A 10 95.85 36.99 25.87
C ASP A 10 94.95 35.74 25.75
N PRO A 11 95.30 34.72 24.94
CA PRO A 11 94.49 33.52 24.80
C PRO A 11 94.27 32.78 26.13
N GLU A 12 95.08 33.03 27.17
CA GLU A 12 94.81 32.54 28.53
C GLU A 12 93.62 33.24 29.20
N GLU A 13 93.41 34.55 28.97
CA GLU A 13 92.23 35.28 29.48
C GLU A 13 90.94 34.89 28.72
N GLU A 14 91.04 34.71 27.40
CA GLU A 14 89.92 34.27 26.56
C GLU A 14 89.46 32.84 26.90
N LEU A 15 90.42 31.95 27.23
CA LEU A 15 90.11 30.58 27.68
C LEU A 15 89.35 30.54 29.01
N VAL A 16 89.67 31.44 29.95
CA VAL A 16 88.95 31.55 31.23
C VAL A 16 87.53 32.04 31.01
N LEU A 17 87.34 33.03 30.14
CA LEU A 17 86.03 33.59 29.81
C LEU A 17 85.13 32.52 29.16
N GLU A 18 85.66 31.72 28.24
CA GLU A 18 84.88 30.69 27.55
C GLU A 18 84.57 29.47 28.42
N LYS A 19 85.44 29.15 29.40
CA LYS A 19 85.13 28.19 30.48
C LYS A 19 83.93 28.64 31.31
N GLU A 20 83.82 29.93 31.60
CA GLU A 20 82.70 30.49 32.33
C GLU A 20 81.41 30.52 31.50
N ARG A 21 81.50 30.82 30.19
CA ARG A 21 80.36 30.75 29.27
C ARG A 21 79.82 29.34 29.11
N LEU A 22 80.69 28.33 28.99
CA LEU A 22 80.29 26.93 28.93
C LEU A 22 79.56 26.52 30.21
N ARG A 23 80.06 26.92 31.38
CA ARG A 23 79.40 26.63 32.66
C ARG A 23 77.99 27.21 32.72
N ARG A 24 77.81 28.48 32.35
CA ARG A 24 76.48 29.14 32.31
C ARG A 24 75.53 28.48 31.31
N ALA A 25 76.03 28.10 30.13
CA ALA A 25 75.23 27.39 29.13
C ALA A 25 74.78 26.00 29.62
N THR A 26 75.64 25.30 30.35
CA THR A 26 75.33 23.97 30.93
C THR A 26 74.31 24.09 32.08
N GLU A 27 74.49 25.07 32.97
CA GLU A 27 73.52 25.35 34.06
C GLU A 27 72.14 25.76 33.51
N SER A 28 72.10 26.52 32.42
CA SER A 28 70.84 26.89 31.74
C SER A 28 70.14 25.70 31.09
N LEU A 29 70.89 24.78 30.47
CA LEU A 29 70.37 23.56 29.88
C LEU A 29 69.81 22.59 30.94
N ASP A 30 70.51 22.45 32.07
CA ASP A 30 70.05 21.64 33.19
C ASP A 30 68.79 22.22 33.83
N ALA A 31 68.70 23.55 33.94
CA ALA A 31 67.49 24.23 34.40
C ALA A 31 66.30 24.00 33.45
N LEU A 32 66.51 23.97 32.13
CA LEU A 32 65.48 23.65 31.13
C LEU A 32 65.04 22.19 31.21
N LYS A 33 65.97 21.24 31.37
CA LYS A 33 65.66 19.81 31.53
C LYS A 33 64.86 19.52 32.80
N GLN A 34 65.05 20.30 33.86
CA GLN A 34 64.29 20.16 35.11
C GLN A 34 62.89 20.81 35.08
N LYS A 35 62.59 21.73 34.15
CA LYS A 35 61.45 22.64 34.28
C LYS A 35 60.08 22.19 33.75
N GLY A 36 59.89 21.05 33.08
CA GLY A 36 58.58 20.85 32.44
C GLY A 36 58.10 19.48 32.01
N THR A 37 58.92 18.44 31.95
CA THR A 37 58.50 17.20 31.26
C THR A 37 57.48 16.36 32.04
N SER A 38 57.61 16.22 33.37
CA SER A 38 56.78 15.27 34.13
C SER A 38 55.31 15.66 34.30
N ARG A 39 55.00 16.95 34.50
CA ARG A 39 53.63 17.45 34.68
C ARG A 39 52.82 17.49 33.38
N MET A 40 53.47 17.85 32.27
CA MET A 40 52.80 17.87 30.96
C MET A 40 52.50 16.44 30.49
N ASP A 41 53.41 15.49 30.74
CA ASP A 41 53.20 14.08 30.39
C ASP A 41 52.10 13.40 31.21
N SER A 42 51.95 13.76 32.50
CA SER A 42 50.85 13.24 33.31
C SER A 42 49.50 13.79 32.87
N ALA A 43 49.41 15.11 32.62
CA ALA A 43 48.18 15.77 32.17
C ALA A 43 47.72 15.27 30.79
N HIS A 44 48.64 15.08 29.84
CA HIS A 44 48.32 14.54 28.53
C HIS A 44 47.80 13.09 28.61
N LYS A 45 48.40 12.24 29.47
CA LYS A 45 47.93 10.86 29.68
C LYS A 45 46.56 10.79 30.35
N GLU A 46 46.26 11.68 31.29
CA GLU A 46 44.93 11.79 31.92
C GLU A 46 43.87 12.21 30.91
N ASN A 47 44.15 13.22 30.08
CA ASN A 47 43.24 13.65 29.01
C ASN A 47 42.98 12.53 27.98
N GLN A 48 44.00 11.74 27.62
CA GLN A 48 43.81 10.58 26.73
C GLN A 48 42.93 9.49 27.33
N ARG A 49 43.02 9.24 28.64
CA ARG A 49 42.15 8.26 29.34
C ARG A 49 40.70 8.76 29.40
N ALA A 50 40.48 10.01 29.77
CA ALA A 50 39.15 10.62 29.78
C ALA A 50 38.48 10.63 28.40
N LEU A 51 39.26 10.89 27.33
CA LEU A 51 38.78 10.80 25.95
C LEU A 51 38.36 9.37 25.56
N HIS A 52 39.06 8.35 26.06
CA HIS A 52 38.70 6.95 25.81
C HIS A 52 37.39 6.57 26.50
N GLU A 53 37.20 6.98 27.76
CA GLU A 53 35.97 6.74 28.52
C GLU A 53 34.75 7.46 27.89
N LEU A 54 34.92 8.70 27.46
CA LEU A 54 33.86 9.44 26.75
C LEU A 54 33.48 8.79 25.42
N ARG A 55 34.44 8.27 24.65
CA ARG A 55 34.13 7.52 23.41
C ARG A 55 33.34 6.24 23.67
N ASN A 56 33.70 5.50 24.72
CA ASN A 56 32.95 4.30 25.11
C ASN A 56 31.51 4.66 25.54
N ARG A 57 31.34 5.78 26.27
CA ARG A 57 30.02 6.28 26.65
C ARG A 57 29.19 6.71 25.44
N ILE A 58 29.78 7.44 24.49
CA ILE A 58 29.12 7.84 23.23
C ILE A 58 28.65 6.60 22.46
N SER A 59 29.48 5.55 22.35
CA SER A 59 29.08 4.29 21.70
C SER A 59 27.88 3.65 22.40
N SER A 60 27.88 3.60 23.74
CA SER A 60 26.77 3.01 24.50
C SER A 60 25.46 3.80 24.32
N LEU A 61 25.52 5.13 24.23
CA LEU A 61 24.36 5.98 24.00
C LEU A 61 23.81 5.83 22.57
N HIS A 62 24.67 5.62 21.56
CA HIS A 62 24.24 5.28 20.20
C HIS A 62 23.53 3.92 20.12
N ASP A 63 24.02 2.91 20.85
CA ASP A 63 23.35 1.60 20.92
C ASP A 63 21.99 1.71 21.63
N GLU A 64 21.89 2.49 22.71
CA GLU A 64 20.63 2.76 23.42
C GLU A 64 19.64 3.51 22.51
N ARG A 65 20.09 4.53 21.77
CA ARG A 65 19.28 5.28 20.78
C ARG A 65 18.76 4.38 19.66
N ARG A 66 19.57 3.47 19.15
CA ARG A 66 19.17 2.51 18.10
C ARG A 66 18.09 1.55 18.59
N THR A 67 18.20 1.10 19.84
CA THR A 67 17.24 0.18 20.46
C THR A 67 15.90 0.88 20.70
N ILE A 68 15.92 2.15 21.12
CA ILE A 68 14.69 2.94 21.32
C ILE A 68 14.04 3.29 19.97
N SER A 69 14.81 3.68 18.96
CA SER A 69 14.29 3.98 17.62
C SER A 69 13.62 2.77 16.96
N GLN A 70 14.17 1.56 17.11
CA GLN A 70 13.53 0.32 16.64
C GLN A 70 12.18 0.03 17.32
N SER A 71 11.93 0.63 18.48
CA SER A 71 10.67 0.49 19.23
C SER A 71 9.68 1.64 19.02
N GLU A 72 10.05 2.73 18.33
CA GLU A 72 9.16 3.89 18.09
C GLU A 72 7.94 3.50 17.24
N ASP A 73 8.12 2.71 16.20
CA ASP A 73 7.02 2.22 15.36
C ASP A 73 6.02 1.41 16.19
N THR A 74 6.51 0.61 17.13
CA THR A 74 5.68 -0.19 18.03
C THR A 74 4.95 0.70 19.04
N ARG A 75 5.59 1.77 19.53
CA ARG A 75 4.99 2.76 20.42
C ARG A 75 3.90 3.55 19.72
N ALA A 76 4.16 4.03 18.51
CA ALA A 76 3.18 4.71 17.66
C ALA A 76 2.00 3.79 17.35
N ARG A 77 2.24 2.50 17.08
CA ARG A 77 1.18 1.52 16.85
C ARG A 77 0.35 1.25 18.11
N VAL A 78 0.99 1.16 19.28
CA VAL A 78 0.28 0.97 20.57
C VAL A 78 -0.54 2.20 20.94
N GLU A 79 -0.03 3.42 20.72
CA GLU A 79 -0.82 4.65 20.94
C GLU A 79 -2.00 4.76 19.97
N PHE A 80 -1.80 4.45 18.69
CA PHE A 80 -2.88 4.38 17.72
C PHE A 80 -3.97 3.38 18.11
N LEU A 81 -3.58 2.17 18.55
CA LEU A 81 -4.54 1.16 19.01
C LEU A 81 -5.25 1.60 20.31
N LYS A 82 -4.60 2.36 21.19
CA LYS A 82 -5.24 2.94 22.39
C LYS A 82 -6.27 4.01 22.01
N GLU A 83 -5.96 4.89 21.06
CA GLU A 83 -6.90 5.90 20.57
C GLU A 83 -8.13 5.26 19.93
N GLN A 84 -7.93 4.26 19.06
CA GLN A 84 -9.02 3.50 18.48
C GLN A 84 -9.85 2.77 19.54
N LEU A 85 -9.21 2.17 20.55
CA LEU A 85 -9.90 1.52 21.65
C LEU A 85 -10.77 2.52 22.43
N GLN A 86 -10.25 3.72 22.69
CA GLN A 86 -10.97 4.78 23.38
C GLN A 86 -12.17 5.28 22.55
N GLU A 87 -11.99 5.52 21.27
CA GLU A 87 -13.05 5.93 20.34
C GLU A 87 -14.19 4.88 20.31
N LYS A 88 -13.85 3.60 20.16
CA LYS A 88 -14.83 2.50 20.14
C LYS A 88 -15.51 2.33 21.49
N THR A 89 -14.80 2.51 22.60
CA THR A 89 -15.37 2.44 23.96
C THR A 89 -16.39 3.55 24.17
N GLU A 90 -16.10 4.77 23.71
CA GLU A 90 -17.02 5.90 23.84
C GLU A 90 -18.24 5.74 22.91
N ALA A 91 -18.04 5.24 21.69
CA ALA A 91 -19.13 4.90 20.78
C ALA A 91 -20.08 3.83 21.38
N ILE A 92 -19.53 2.82 22.06
CA ILE A 92 -20.32 1.82 22.78
C ILE A 92 -21.15 2.49 23.88
N LYS A 93 -20.56 3.33 24.75
CA LYS A 93 -21.31 4.02 25.82
C LYS A 93 -22.46 4.87 25.27
N VAL A 94 -22.23 5.62 24.20
CA VAL A 94 -23.26 6.45 23.56
C VAL A 94 -24.41 5.58 23.03
N LYS A 95 -24.09 4.43 22.41
CA LYS A 95 -25.09 3.49 21.91
C LYS A 95 -25.83 2.77 23.05
N GLU A 96 -25.15 2.38 24.12
CA GLU A 96 -25.78 1.79 25.32
C GLU A 96 -26.76 2.79 25.96
N ALA A 97 -26.37 4.06 26.09
CA ALA A 97 -27.26 5.10 26.62
C ALA A 97 -28.51 5.30 25.74
N LYS A 98 -28.37 5.27 24.40
CA LYS A 98 -29.50 5.34 23.46
C LYS A 98 -30.42 4.13 23.60
N ILE A 99 -29.87 2.91 23.63
CA ILE A 99 -30.66 1.68 23.81
C ILE A 99 -31.41 1.73 25.14
N LEU A 100 -30.76 2.18 26.21
CA LEU A 100 -31.34 2.28 27.55
C LEU A 100 -32.47 3.33 27.60
N ALA A 101 -32.34 4.44 26.87
CA ALA A 101 -33.41 5.43 26.73
C ALA A 101 -34.62 4.87 25.98
N TYR A 102 -34.40 4.17 24.86
CA TYR A 102 -35.48 3.50 24.11
C TYR A 102 -36.12 2.34 24.89
N ALA A 103 -35.33 1.55 25.60
CA ALA A 103 -35.83 0.46 26.43
C ALA A 103 -36.76 0.99 27.53
N LYS A 104 -36.40 2.11 28.16
CA LYS A 104 -37.25 2.78 29.16
C LYS A 104 -38.55 3.32 28.58
N SER A 105 -38.56 3.83 27.34
CA SER A 105 -39.80 4.29 26.70
C SER A 105 -40.72 3.12 26.34
N VAL A 106 -40.14 2.00 25.90
CA VAL A 106 -40.90 0.81 25.48
C VAL A 106 -41.40 -0.02 26.68
N SER A 107 -40.70 -0.03 27.82
CA SER A 107 -41.06 -0.87 28.98
C SER A 107 -41.97 -0.19 30.01
N GLN A 108 -42.44 1.03 29.78
CA GLN A 108 -43.24 1.80 30.77
C GLN A 108 -42.60 1.87 32.17
N GLY A 109 -41.28 2.03 32.25
CA GLY A 109 -40.60 2.38 33.50
C GLY A 109 -40.19 1.22 34.43
N THR A 110 -40.33 -0.04 34.03
CA THR A 110 -39.92 -1.22 34.85
C THR A 110 -38.41 -1.50 34.87
N LEU A 111 -37.61 -0.85 34.03
CA LEU A 111 -36.16 -1.06 33.98
C LEU A 111 -35.44 -0.18 35.02
N SER A 112 -35.44 -0.63 36.26
CA SER A 112 -34.66 -0.05 37.36
C SER A 112 -33.40 -0.89 37.62
N GLN A 113 -32.35 -0.72 36.81
CA GLN A 113 -30.94 -0.76 37.24
C GLN A 113 -29.95 -0.74 36.07
N GLU A 114 -28.85 -0.03 36.29
CA GLU A 114 -27.60 -0.10 35.53
C GLU A 114 -26.90 -1.44 35.82
N SER A 115 -27.06 -2.46 34.98
CA SER A 115 -26.21 -3.66 35.06
C SER A 115 -26.28 -4.51 33.78
N SER A 116 -25.25 -5.32 33.58
CA SER A 116 -24.92 -6.19 32.45
C SER A 116 -26.04 -7.08 31.88
N ALA A 117 -27.18 -7.19 32.56
CA ALA A 117 -28.37 -7.95 32.15
C ALA A 117 -29.29 -7.20 31.16
N LEU A 118 -29.00 -5.93 30.83
CA LEU A 118 -29.79 -5.13 29.89
C LEU A 118 -30.03 -5.81 28.55
N HIS A 119 -29.04 -6.55 28.06
CA HIS A 119 -29.11 -7.24 26.77
C HIS A 119 -30.06 -8.45 26.79
N GLU A 120 -30.16 -9.13 27.94
CA GLU A 120 -31.00 -10.30 28.15
C GLU A 120 -32.45 -9.88 28.38
N ILE A 121 -32.67 -8.86 29.21
CA ILE A 121 -34.00 -8.26 29.44
C ILE A 121 -34.56 -7.66 28.15
N LEU A 122 -33.72 -7.02 27.32
CA LEU A 122 -34.13 -6.50 26.02
C LEU A 122 -34.50 -7.64 25.05
N ALA A 123 -33.72 -8.71 25.02
CA ALA A 123 -33.99 -9.86 24.15
C ALA A 123 -35.33 -10.54 24.53
N THR A 124 -35.59 -10.75 25.82
CA THR A 124 -36.86 -11.35 26.27
C THR A 124 -38.06 -10.45 26.01
N THR A 125 -37.92 -9.13 26.24
CA THR A 125 -39.01 -8.18 25.94
C THR A 125 -39.30 -8.07 24.45
N ILE A 126 -38.26 -8.14 23.60
CA ILE A 126 -38.43 -8.19 22.15
C ILE A 126 -39.16 -9.47 21.73
N GLU A 127 -38.79 -10.63 22.27
CA GLU A 127 -39.45 -11.91 21.96
C GLU A 127 -40.91 -11.95 22.43
N ASP A 128 -41.20 -11.47 23.64
CA ASP A 128 -42.56 -11.41 24.19
C ASP A 128 -43.46 -10.49 23.36
N MET A 129 -42.93 -9.35 22.90
CA MET A 129 -43.68 -8.42 22.06
C MET A 129 -43.87 -8.93 20.62
N ASP A 130 -42.86 -9.56 20.02
CA ASP A 130 -42.98 -10.21 18.71
C ASP A 130 -44.02 -11.33 18.74
N LYS A 131 -44.07 -12.11 19.84
CA LYS A 131 -45.06 -13.16 20.05
C LYS A 131 -46.46 -12.57 20.21
N GLY A 132 -46.61 -11.55 21.07
CA GLY A 132 -47.89 -10.86 21.24
C GLY A 132 -48.42 -10.23 19.95
N TRP A 133 -47.55 -9.68 19.11
CA TRP A 133 -47.93 -9.16 17.80
C TRP A 133 -48.41 -10.26 16.84
N ARG A 134 -47.69 -11.39 16.76
CA ARG A 134 -48.10 -12.53 15.91
C ARG A 134 -49.44 -13.12 16.35
N ASP A 135 -49.65 -13.27 17.65
CA ASP A 135 -50.91 -13.79 18.21
C ASP A 135 -52.08 -12.85 17.88
N LEU A 136 -51.87 -11.52 17.96
CA LEU A 136 -52.88 -10.52 17.62
C LEU A 136 -53.17 -10.48 16.11
N GLU A 137 -52.14 -10.60 15.27
CA GLU A 137 -52.28 -10.67 13.80
C GLU A 137 -53.04 -11.92 13.37
N ALA A 138 -52.71 -13.08 13.96
CA ALA A 138 -53.44 -14.34 13.73
C ALA A 138 -54.91 -14.23 14.16
N SER A 139 -55.20 -13.62 15.32
CA SER A 139 -56.57 -13.41 15.79
C SER A 139 -57.39 -12.51 14.86
N ILE A 140 -56.81 -11.45 14.29
CA ILE A 140 -57.49 -10.61 13.29
C ILE A 140 -57.74 -11.37 12.00
N LEU A 141 -56.78 -12.19 11.56
CA LEU A 141 -56.93 -12.97 10.33
C LEU A 141 -58.12 -13.95 10.46
N GLU A 142 -58.22 -14.62 11.61
CA GLU A 142 -59.31 -15.54 11.94
C GLU A 142 -60.66 -14.81 11.99
N GLU A 143 -60.74 -13.65 12.65
CA GLU A 143 -61.98 -12.87 12.71
C GLU A 143 -62.40 -12.31 11.34
N LYS A 144 -61.46 -11.89 10.50
CA LYS A 144 -61.73 -11.45 9.12
C LYS A 144 -62.19 -12.61 8.24
N ALA A 145 -61.64 -13.81 8.45
CA ALA A 145 -62.09 -15.01 7.75
C ALA A 145 -63.53 -15.36 8.14
N LEU A 146 -63.85 -15.32 9.43
CA LEU A 146 -65.21 -15.54 9.93
C LEU A 146 -66.18 -14.49 9.40
N MET A 147 -65.80 -13.21 9.36
CA MET A 147 -66.60 -12.13 8.79
C MET A 147 -66.92 -12.39 7.31
N ARG A 148 -65.92 -12.74 6.50
CA ARG A 148 -66.12 -13.05 5.07
C ARG A 148 -67.05 -14.25 4.86
N ALA A 149 -66.93 -15.29 5.68
CA ALA A 149 -67.83 -16.44 5.63
C ALA A 149 -69.27 -16.03 5.95
N THR A 150 -69.48 -15.25 7.02
CA THR A 150 -70.81 -14.74 7.38
C THR A 150 -71.41 -13.79 6.34
N GLU A 151 -70.57 -12.99 5.66
CA GLU A 151 -70.98 -12.09 4.58
C GLU A 151 -71.41 -12.87 3.32
N PHE A 152 -70.67 -13.94 2.98
CA PHE A 152 -71.04 -14.82 1.89
C PHE A 152 -72.38 -15.51 2.14
N GLU A 153 -72.59 -16.05 3.35
CA GLU A 153 -73.87 -16.65 3.73
C GLU A 153 -75.01 -15.63 3.70
N LEU A 154 -74.79 -14.40 4.17
CA LEU A 154 -75.80 -13.34 4.12
C LEU A 154 -76.18 -12.99 2.67
N ASN A 155 -75.22 -12.92 1.75
CA ASN A 155 -75.46 -12.68 0.33
C ASN A 155 -76.25 -13.83 -0.32
N PHE A 156 -75.93 -15.07 0.01
CA PHE A 156 -76.69 -16.24 -0.44
C PHE A 156 -78.14 -16.18 0.05
N MET A 157 -78.35 -15.86 1.33
CA MET A 157 -79.69 -15.72 1.93
C MET A 157 -80.48 -14.55 1.33
N ASN A 158 -79.83 -13.41 1.04
CA ASN A 158 -80.45 -12.28 0.36
C ASN A 158 -80.99 -12.70 -1.01
N THR A 159 -80.16 -13.41 -1.80
CA THR A 159 -80.55 -13.89 -3.12
C THR A 159 -81.75 -14.84 -3.04
N ARG A 160 -81.73 -15.76 -2.07
CA ARG A 160 -82.82 -16.72 -1.83
C ARG A 160 -84.12 -16.07 -1.40
N VAL A 161 -84.06 -15.07 -0.52
CA VAL A 161 -85.24 -14.28 -0.12
C VAL A 161 -85.80 -13.49 -1.31
N ASP A 162 -84.95 -12.93 -2.16
CA ASP A 162 -85.38 -12.18 -3.34
C ASP A 162 -86.01 -13.09 -4.40
N GLU A 163 -85.49 -14.30 -4.60
CA GLU A 163 -86.11 -15.33 -5.45
C GLU A 163 -87.50 -15.72 -4.94
N LEU A 164 -87.62 -16.03 -3.64
CA LEU A 164 -88.92 -16.37 -3.04
C LEU A 164 -89.93 -15.22 -3.14
N LYS A 165 -89.49 -13.96 -2.97
CA LYS A 165 -90.34 -12.78 -3.18
C LYS A 165 -90.77 -12.64 -4.63
N LYS A 166 -89.88 -12.93 -5.58
CA LYS A 166 -90.20 -12.89 -7.00
C LYS A 166 -91.23 -13.96 -7.36
N ASP A 167 -91.08 -15.18 -6.84
CA ASP A 167 -92.04 -16.27 -7.04
C ASP A 167 -93.41 -15.94 -6.41
N ALA A 168 -93.42 -15.42 -5.18
CA ALA A 168 -94.64 -14.94 -4.54
C ALA A 168 -95.30 -13.81 -5.36
N GLY A 169 -94.49 -12.90 -5.94
CA GLY A 169 -94.92 -11.85 -6.85
C GLY A 169 -95.58 -12.38 -8.13
N LEU A 170 -95.00 -13.41 -8.75
CA LEU A 170 -95.56 -14.07 -9.94
C LEU A 170 -96.89 -14.74 -9.64
N VAL A 171 -97.01 -15.46 -8.53
CA VAL A 171 -98.28 -16.06 -8.09
C VAL A 171 -99.32 -14.98 -7.82
N ASN A 172 -98.93 -13.87 -7.19
CA ASN A 172 -99.81 -12.73 -6.95
C ASN A 172 -100.29 -12.08 -8.26
N GLN A 173 -99.44 -12.00 -9.29
CA GLN A 173 -99.82 -11.52 -10.61
C GLN A 173 -100.83 -12.46 -11.28
N ARG A 174 -100.63 -13.79 -11.21
CA ARG A 174 -101.59 -14.79 -11.72
C ARG A 174 -102.94 -14.72 -11.02
N ILE A 175 -102.94 -14.44 -9.72
CA ILE A 175 -104.16 -14.17 -8.94
C ILE A 175 -104.86 -12.92 -9.48
N GLN A 176 -104.14 -11.82 -9.71
CA GLN A 176 -104.72 -10.59 -10.25
C GLN A 176 -105.29 -10.76 -11.67
N GLU A 177 -104.60 -11.48 -12.54
CA GLU A 177 -105.04 -11.78 -13.90
C GLU A 177 -106.30 -12.66 -13.92
N SER A 178 -106.39 -13.63 -12.99
CA SER A 178 -107.55 -14.52 -12.85
C SER A 178 -108.75 -13.86 -12.14
N ALA A 179 -108.48 -12.89 -11.25
CA ALA A 179 -109.49 -12.18 -10.45
C ALA A 179 -110.05 -10.91 -11.11
N ALA A 180 -109.96 -10.78 -12.45
CA ALA A 180 -110.40 -9.61 -13.23
C ALA A 180 -111.89 -9.21 -13.05
N GLN A 181 -112.66 -9.90 -12.21
CA GLN A 181 -113.99 -9.52 -11.75
C GLN A 181 -114.07 -9.54 -10.21
N ARG A 182 -113.93 -8.35 -9.60
CA ARG A 182 -114.46 -7.94 -8.27
C ARG A 182 -114.37 -8.97 -7.13
N THR A 183 -113.18 -9.51 -6.84
CA THR A 183 -112.92 -10.16 -5.55
C THR A 183 -111.95 -9.29 -4.73
N PRO A 184 -112.29 -8.88 -3.48
CA PRO A 184 -111.34 -8.20 -2.61
C PRO A 184 -110.14 -9.12 -2.28
N GLN A 185 -109.02 -8.55 -1.84
CA GLN A 185 -107.85 -9.30 -1.34
C GLN A 185 -108.25 -10.11 -0.11
N LEU A 186 -108.76 -11.33 -0.33
CA LEU A 186 -109.17 -12.27 0.70
C LEU A 186 -107.98 -13.18 1.05
N THR A 187 -107.97 -13.72 2.27
CA THR A 187 -107.05 -14.78 2.68
C THR A 187 -107.52 -16.14 2.15
N TYR A 188 -106.63 -17.14 2.17
CA TYR A 188 -106.97 -18.51 1.74
C TYR A 188 -108.24 -19.03 2.43
N ASP A 189 -108.31 -18.91 3.76
CA ASP A 189 -109.46 -19.35 4.56
C ASP A 189 -110.75 -18.61 4.17
N GLN A 190 -110.65 -17.30 3.88
CA GLN A 190 -111.80 -16.50 3.48
C GLN A 190 -112.34 -16.85 2.08
N ILE A 191 -111.48 -17.31 1.17
CA ILE A 191 -111.88 -17.77 -0.17
C ILE A 191 -112.51 -19.16 -0.10
N GLU A 192 -111.97 -20.05 0.74
CA GLU A 192 -112.60 -21.35 1.00
C GLU A 192 -114.00 -21.16 1.61
N ASP A 193 -114.14 -20.34 2.65
CA ASP A 193 -115.44 -20.03 3.27
C ASP A 193 -116.43 -19.39 2.29
N GLN A 194 -115.94 -18.53 1.39
CA GLN A 194 -116.79 -17.89 0.39
C GLN A 194 -117.23 -18.88 -0.69
N LEU A 195 -116.37 -19.80 -1.12
CA LEU A 195 -116.75 -20.88 -2.03
C LEU A 195 -117.82 -21.78 -1.41
N GLU A 196 -117.70 -22.11 -0.13
CA GLU A 196 -118.68 -22.92 0.62
C GLU A 196 -120.08 -22.26 0.59
N LYS A 197 -120.14 -20.95 0.89
CA LYS A 197 -121.39 -20.17 0.88
C LYS A 197 -122.01 -20.07 -0.51
N GLU A 198 -121.19 -19.79 -1.53
CA GLU A 198 -121.66 -19.64 -2.91
C GLU A 198 -122.15 -20.97 -3.49
N LYS A 199 -121.56 -22.11 -3.07
CA LYS A 199 -122.04 -23.47 -3.38
C LYS A 199 -123.39 -23.77 -2.75
N GLN A 200 -123.57 -23.45 -1.48
CA GLN A 200 -124.87 -23.62 -0.79
C GLN A 200 -125.97 -22.82 -1.50
N LEU A 201 -125.69 -21.56 -1.85
CA LEU A 201 -126.64 -20.72 -2.58
C LEU A 201 -126.93 -21.27 -4.00
N ALA A 202 -125.94 -21.84 -4.69
CA ALA A 202 -126.14 -22.49 -5.98
C ALA A 202 -127.07 -23.71 -5.88
N GLU A 203 -126.92 -24.52 -4.82
CA GLU A 203 -127.76 -25.68 -4.55
C GLU A 203 -129.20 -25.27 -4.21
N GLU A 204 -129.39 -24.24 -3.38
CA GLU A 204 -130.71 -23.69 -3.05
C GLU A 204 -131.45 -23.19 -4.30
N LEU A 205 -130.79 -22.39 -5.15
CA LEU A 205 -131.38 -21.87 -6.39
C LEU A 205 -131.72 -22.99 -7.39
N LEU A 206 -130.92 -24.06 -7.40
CA LEU A 206 -131.14 -25.22 -8.25
C LEU A 206 -132.33 -26.07 -7.75
N GLU A 207 -132.46 -26.25 -6.44
CA GLU A 207 -133.65 -26.87 -5.82
C GLU A 207 -134.91 -26.04 -6.08
N GLU A 208 -134.83 -24.72 -5.96
CA GLU A 208 -135.92 -23.83 -6.31
C GLU A 208 -136.35 -23.93 -7.78
N ALA A 209 -135.41 -24.09 -8.71
CA ALA A 209 -135.69 -24.32 -10.12
C ALA A 209 -136.34 -25.70 -10.34
N ARG A 210 -135.87 -26.75 -9.63
CA ARG A 210 -136.47 -28.10 -9.66
C ARG A 210 -137.92 -28.07 -9.17
N MET A 211 -138.18 -27.39 -8.05
CA MET A 211 -139.53 -27.25 -7.50
C MET A 211 -140.45 -26.46 -8.43
N GLN A 212 -139.94 -25.40 -9.05
CA GLN A 212 -140.66 -24.60 -10.04
C GLN A 212 -141.04 -25.45 -11.29
N ARG A 213 -140.10 -26.28 -11.76
CA ARG A 213 -140.30 -27.22 -12.86
C ARG A 213 -141.33 -28.28 -12.50
N PHE A 214 -141.20 -28.91 -11.33
CA PHE A 214 -142.16 -29.90 -10.83
C PHE A 214 -143.57 -29.32 -10.71
N GLY A 215 -143.71 -28.12 -10.13
CA GLY A 215 -145.00 -27.44 -10.03
C GLY A 215 -145.62 -27.14 -11.39
N GLY A 216 -144.80 -26.81 -12.40
CA GLY A 216 -145.25 -26.62 -13.77
C GLY A 216 -145.70 -27.91 -14.46
N GLU A 217 -144.93 -28.99 -14.33
CA GLU A 217 -145.27 -30.33 -14.84
C GLU A 217 -146.53 -30.88 -14.16
N PHE A 218 -146.72 -30.60 -12.86
CA PHE A 218 -147.94 -30.96 -12.14
C PHE A 218 -149.17 -30.24 -12.69
N ILE A 219 -149.10 -28.92 -12.94
CA ILE A 219 -150.20 -28.17 -13.58
C ILE A 219 -150.50 -28.73 -14.98
N LYS A 220 -149.47 -29.12 -15.75
CA LYS A 220 -149.63 -29.77 -17.04
C LYS A 220 -150.46 -31.07 -16.90
N SER A 221 -150.14 -31.91 -15.92
CA SER A 221 -150.89 -33.15 -15.65
C SER A 221 -152.35 -32.89 -15.25
N LEU A 222 -152.64 -31.77 -14.56
CA LEU A 222 -154.01 -31.37 -14.23
C LEU A 222 -154.80 -30.89 -15.44
N ILE A 223 -154.15 -30.19 -16.38
CA ILE A 223 -154.75 -29.78 -17.65
C ILE A 223 -155.12 -31.02 -18.48
N GLU A 224 -154.18 -31.95 -18.65
CA GLU A 224 -154.39 -33.20 -19.37
C GLU A 224 -155.57 -34.00 -18.77
N ARG A 225 -155.59 -34.17 -17.44
CA ARG A 225 -156.67 -34.88 -16.74
C ARG A 225 -158.02 -34.16 -16.82
N GLY A 226 -158.03 -32.83 -16.77
CA GLY A 226 -159.25 -32.02 -16.90
C GLY A 226 -159.85 -32.08 -18.30
N GLN A 227 -159.00 -32.18 -19.34
CA GLN A 227 -159.43 -32.37 -20.74
C GLN A 227 -159.99 -33.77 -21.00
N GLU A 228 -159.43 -34.80 -20.35
CA GLU A 228 -159.90 -36.19 -20.50
C GLU A 228 -161.24 -36.47 -19.78
N THR A 229 -161.46 -35.87 -18.61
CA THR A 229 -162.57 -36.25 -17.71
C THR A 229 -163.76 -35.28 -17.72
N GLU A 230 -163.64 -34.13 -18.40
CA GLU A 230 -164.64 -33.05 -18.45
C GLU A 230 -165.15 -32.58 -17.06
N CYS A 231 -164.36 -32.85 -16.02
CA CYS A 231 -164.64 -32.51 -14.62
C CYS A 231 -163.43 -31.78 -14.01
N CYS A 232 -163.63 -31.11 -12.88
CA CYS A 232 -162.55 -30.44 -12.17
C CYS A 232 -161.49 -31.47 -11.72
N PRO A 233 -160.21 -31.34 -12.11
CA PRO A 233 -159.17 -32.35 -11.85
C PRO A 233 -158.71 -32.42 -10.38
N THR A 234 -159.21 -31.53 -9.51
CA THR A 234 -158.90 -31.51 -8.07
C THR A 234 -160.06 -31.99 -7.20
N CYS A 235 -161.30 -31.56 -7.49
CA CYS A 235 -162.48 -31.89 -6.67
C CYS A 235 -163.51 -32.77 -7.39
N THR A 236 -163.24 -33.19 -8.63
CA THR A 236 -164.07 -34.10 -9.45
C THR A 236 -165.49 -33.62 -9.77
N ARG A 237 -165.82 -32.36 -9.45
CA ARG A 237 -167.10 -31.74 -9.80
C ARG A 237 -167.19 -31.51 -11.31
N SER A 238 -168.29 -31.93 -11.93
CA SER A 238 -168.61 -31.70 -13.34
C SER A 238 -168.95 -30.23 -13.62
N PHE A 239 -168.56 -29.73 -14.78
CA PHE A 239 -168.87 -28.35 -15.20
C PHE A 239 -170.26 -28.28 -15.81
N GLU A 240 -171.03 -27.24 -15.44
CA GLU A 240 -172.39 -27.02 -15.95
C GLU A 240 -172.39 -26.51 -17.41
N SER A 241 -171.25 -25.99 -17.89
CA SER A 241 -171.04 -25.54 -19.27
C SER A 241 -169.60 -25.83 -19.75
N PRO A 242 -169.40 -26.23 -21.02
CA PRO A 242 -168.06 -26.39 -21.61
C PRO A 242 -167.24 -25.09 -21.61
N ILE A 243 -167.89 -23.92 -21.52
CA ILE A 243 -167.21 -22.61 -21.43
C ILE A 243 -166.41 -22.48 -20.12
N ASP A 244 -166.90 -23.05 -19.02
CA ASP A 244 -166.27 -22.95 -17.71
C ASP A 244 -165.02 -23.84 -17.60
N LEU A 245 -165.06 -25.03 -18.21
CA LEU A 245 -163.91 -25.92 -18.36
C LEU A 245 -162.81 -25.23 -19.18
N ASP A 246 -163.19 -24.58 -20.28
CA ASP A 246 -162.27 -23.88 -21.18
C ASP A 246 -161.63 -22.65 -20.52
N ALA A 247 -162.37 -21.95 -19.66
CA ALA A 247 -161.86 -20.87 -18.80
C ALA A 247 -160.87 -21.37 -17.75
N LEU A 248 -161.13 -22.53 -17.13
CA LEU A 248 -160.19 -23.17 -16.19
C LEU A 248 -158.92 -23.62 -16.91
N ILE A 249 -159.03 -24.30 -18.05
CA ILE A 249 -157.88 -24.73 -18.87
C ILE A 249 -157.05 -23.53 -19.32
N LYS A 250 -157.67 -22.45 -19.80
CA LYS A 250 -156.93 -21.21 -20.15
C LYS A 250 -156.21 -20.62 -18.95
N THR A 251 -156.82 -20.66 -17.77
CA THR A 251 -156.20 -20.16 -16.52
C THR A 251 -155.03 -21.04 -16.08
N LEU A 252 -155.19 -22.37 -16.12
CA LEU A 252 -154.14 -23.33 -15.79
C LEU A 252 -153.00 -23.29 -16.80
N THR A 253 -153.29 -23.23 -18.10
CA THR A 253 -152.29 -23.09 -19.17
C THR A 253 -151.50 -21.80 -19.01
N LYS A 254 -152.14 -20.68 -18.65
CA LYS A 254 -151.45 -19.41 -18.35
C LYS A 254 -150.57 -19.50 -17.11
N ARG A 255 -150.98 -20.26 -16.08
CA ARG A 255 -150.15 -20.53 -14.89
C ARG A 255 -148.98 -21.46 -15.21
N MET A 256 -149.19 -22.50 -16.02
CA MET A 256 -148.17 -23.43 -16.51
C MET A 256 -147.13 -22.72 -17.37
N GLN A 257 -147.55 -21.90 -18.34
CA GLN A 257 -146.63 -21.13 -19.18
C GLN A 257 -145.81 -20.12 -18.36
N ARG A 258 -146.40 -19.54 -17.30
CA ARG A 258 -145.64 -18.70 -16.35
C ARG A 258 -144.67 -19.51 -15.49
N SER A 259 -145.00 -20.74 -15.11
CA SER A 259 -144.12 -21.56 -14.26
C SER A 259 -143.00 -22.24 -15.04
N LEU A 260 -143.28 -22.83 -16.21
CA LEU A 260 -142.32 -23.52 -17.09
C LEU A 260 -141.64 -22.59 -18.12
N GLY A 261 -142.11 -21.34 -18.26
CA GLY A 261 -141.53 -20.36 -19.15
C GLY A 261 -140.53 -19.45 -18.43
N GLU A 262 -140.88 -18.18 -18.29
CA GLU A 262 -139.95 -17.13 -17.84
C GLU A 262 -139.42 -17.35 -16.42
N LYS A 263 -140.25 -17.81 -15.48
CA LYS A 263 -139.82 -18.01 -14.08
C LYS A 263 -138.83 -19.17 -13.91
N LEU A 264 -139.01 -20.27 -14.64
CA LEU A 264 -138.05 -21.38 -14.61
C LEU A 264 -136.73 -20.95 -15.25
N ALA A 265 -136.79 -20.30 -16.41
CA ALA A 265 -135.61 -19.79 -17.10
C ALA A 265 -134.84 -18.75 -16.26
N GLU A 266 -135.54 -17.91 -15.50
CA GLU A 266 -134.94 -16.96 -14.55
C GLU A 266 -134.18 -17.68 -13.43
N LYS A 267 -134.79 -18.69 -12.80
CA LYS A 267 -134.15 -19.49 -11.74
C LYS A 267 -132.98 -20.33 -12.26
N GLU A 268 -133.13 -20.95 -13.43
CA GLU A 268 -132.04 -21.71 -14.07
C GLU A 268 -130.86 -20.81 -14.47
N ARG A 269 -131.12 -19.59 -14.98
CA ARG A 269 -130.07 -18.59 -15.23
C ARG A 269 -129.40 -18.12 -13.94
N ALA A 270 -130.17 -17.91 -12.87
CA ALA A 270 -129.62 -17.54 -11.56
C ALA A 270 -128.72 -18.65 -11.00
N ALA A 271 -129.15 -19.91 -11.05
CA ALA A 271 -128.35 -21.06 -10.64
C ALA A 271 -127.09 -21.24 -11.50
N ALA A 272 -127.19 -21.09 -12.82
CA ALA A 272 -126.05 -21.17 -13.74
C ALA A 272 -125.03 -20.04 -13.51
N SER A 273 -125.51 -18.81 -13.31
CA SER A 273 -124.67 -17.65 -12.94
C SER A 273 -123.94 -17.91 -11.63
N GLN A 274 -124.65 -18.43 -10.62
CA GLN A 274 -124.09 -18.72 -9.31
C GLN A 274 -123.06 -19.85 -9.34
N ARG A 275 -123.29 -20.90 -10.14
CA ARG A 275 -122.34 -21.98 -10.37
C ARG A 275 -121.07 -21.50 -11.07
N SER A 276 -121.18 -20.59 -12.04
CA SER A 276 -120.00 -19.99 -12.69
C SER A 276 -119.10 -19.23 -11.71
N LYS A 277 -119.68 -18.60 -10.67
CA LYS A 277 -118.90 -17.98 -9.59
C LYS A 277 -118.15 -19.02 -8.75
N CYS A 278 -118.77 -20.16 -8.47
CA CYS A 278 -118.13 -21.26 -7.74
C CYS A 278 -116.93 -21.82 -8.52
N ASP A 279 -117.09 -22.02 -9.83
CA ASP A 279 -116.01 -22.51 -10.70
C ASP A 279 -114.84 -21.51 -10.75
N ASN A 280 -115.13 -20.20 -10.80
CA ASN A 280 -114.10 -19.15 -10.74
C ASN A 280 -113.40 -19.08 -9.37
N LEU A 281 -114.11 -19.28 -8.26
CA LEU A 281 -113.48 -19.32 -6.93
C LEU A 281 -112.63 -20.60 -6.75
N ALA A 282 -113.07 -21.73 -7.30
CA ALA A 282 -112.35 -23.00 -7.24
C ALA A 282 -111.00 -22.98 -7.98
N THR A 283 -110.88 -22.20 -9.07
CA THR A 283 -109.59 -22.02 -9.77
C THR A 283 -108.61 -21.12 -9.00
N LEU A 284 -109.10 -20.24 -8.12
CA LEU A 284 -108.28 -19.33 -7.31
C LEU A 284 -107.70 -19.99 -6.04
N ILE A 285 -108.40 -20.95 -5.43
CA ILE A 285 -107.96 -21.66 -4.22
C ILE A 285 -106.51 -22.18 -4.28
N PRO A 286 -106.10 -22.94 -5.32
CA PRO A 286 -104.73 -23.46 -5.38
C PRO A 286 -103.68 -22.35 -5.46
N LEU A 287 -103.97 -21.23 -6.12
CA LEU A 287 -103.07 -20.08 -6.22
C LEU A 287 -102.93 -19.35 -4.88
N TYR A 288 -104.03 -19.17 -4.14
CA TYR A 288 -103.97 -18.58 -2.80
C TYR A 288 -103.26 -19.48 -1.79
N LYS A 289 -103.37 -20.81 -1.93
CA LYS A 289 -102.61 -21.78 -1.13
C LYS A 289 -101.11 -21.72 -1.41
N GLU A 290 -100.74 -21.64 -2.68
CA GLU A 290 -99.35 -21.51 -3.10
C GLU A 290 -98.74 -20.21 -2.57
N LYS A 291 -99.49 -19.10 -2.67
CA LYS A 291 -99.08 -17.80 -2.15
C LYS A 291 -98.86 -17.80 -0.63
N THR A 292 -99.79 -18.35 0.16
CA THR A 292 -99.63 -18.38 1.63
C THR A 292 -98.42 -19.20 2.08
N VAL A 293 -98.11 -20.29 1.36
CA VAL A 293 -96.89 -21.08 1.61
C VAL A 293 -95.63 -20.29 1.28
N LEU A 294 -95.60 -19.60 0.12
CA LEU A 294 -94.46 -18.78 -0.29
C LEU A 294 -94.25 -17.59 0.66
N ASP A 295 -95.31 -16.86 1.01
CA ASP A 295 -95.24 -15.72 1.94
C ASP A 295 -94.67 -16.15 3.31
N ARG A 296 -95.09 -17.32 3.82
CA ARG A 296 -94.55 -17.89 5.07
C ARG A 296 -93.05 -18.23 4.94
N ARG A 297 -92.63 -18.83 3.83
CA ARG A 297 -91.20 -19.13 3.58
C ARG A 297 -90.35 -17.87 3.46
N VAL A 298 -90.87 -16.81 2.83
CA VAL A 298 -90.20 -15.49 2.78
C VAL A 298 -89.98 -14.94 4.19
N GLU A 299 -90.97 -15.08 5.07
CA GLU A 299 -90.90 -14.60 6.45
C GLU A 299 -89.90 -15.39 7.31
N GLU A 300 -89.89 -16.73 7.18
CA GLU A 300 -88.96 -17.62 7.88
C GLU A 300 -87.50 -17.39 7.44
N GLU A 301 -87.24 -17.34 6.13
CA GLU A 301 -85.90 -17.05 5.59
C GLU A 301 -85.46 -15.61 5.89
N GLY A 302 -86.40 -14.66 5.92
CA GLY A 302 -86.16 -13.27 6.29
C GLY A 302 -85.65 -13.11 7.73
N LYS A 303 -86.22 -13.87 8.68
CA LYS A 303 -85.74 -13.89 10.08
C LYS A 303 -84.31 -14.41 10.18
N ILE A 304 -84.00 -15.51 9.49
CA ILE A 304 -82.65 -16.10 9.50
C ILE A 304 -81.63 -15.12 8.88
N ARG A 305 -82.00 -14.43 7.80
CA ARG A 305 -81.19 -13.35 7.21
C ARG A 305 -80.91 -12.25 8.24
N ASP A 306 -81.93 -11.80 8.98
CA ASP A 306 -81.79 -10.72 9.96
C ASP A 306 -80.87 -11.10 11.12
N ASP A 307 -80.98 -12.34 11.62
CA ASP A 307 -80.08 -12.87 12.63
C ASP A 307 -78.63 -12.91 12.13
N ARG A 308 -78.41 -13.30 10.86
CA ARG A 308 -77.08 -13.32 10.25
C ARG A 308 -76.51 -11.92 10.03
N ALA A 309 -77.34 -10.96 9.64
CA ALA A 309 -76.97 -9.55 9.51
C ALA A 309 -76.57 -8.95 10.86
N ALA A 310 -77.28 -9.28 11.94
CA ALA A 310 -76.93 -8.87 13.30
C ALA A 310 -75.59 -9.48 13.75
N ALA A 311 -75.35 -10.76 13.45
CA ALA A 311 -74.07 -11.42 13.73
C ALA A 311 -72.89 -10.77 12.99
N LEU A 312 -73.08 -10.44 11.71
CA LEU A 312 -72.07 -9.75 10.89
C LEU A 312 -71.74 -8.35 11.46
N SER A 313 -72.74 -7.60 11.90
CA SER A 313 -72.54 -6.28 12.53
C SER A 313 -71.70 -6.37 13.81
N LYS A 314 -71.96 -7.37 14.65
CA LYS A 314 -71.19 -7.62 15.88
C LYS A 314 -69.73 -8.01 15.57
N LEU A 315 -69.52 -8.88 14.58
CA LEU A 315 -68.20 -9.26 14.09
C LEU A 315 -67.42 -8.07 13.50
N ALA A 316 -68.11 -7.21 12.74
CA ALA A 316 -67.51 -5.98 12.18
C ALA A 316 -67.07 -5.00 13.28
N GLY A 317 -67.86 -4.84 14.35
CA GLY A 317 -67.48 -4.04 15.51
C GLY A 317 -66.25 -4.60 16.24
N SER A 318 -66.23 -5.92 16.46
CA SER A 318 -65.12 -6.65 17.09
C SER A 318 -63.81 -6.55 16.28
N ALA A 319 -63.89 -6.73 14.97
CA ALA A 319 -62.74 -6.63 14.08
C ALA A 319 -62.17 -5.20 14.04
N ARG A 320 -63.03 -4.17 14.02
CA ARG A 320 -62.59 -2.76 14.10
C ARG A 320 -61.86 -2.44 15.40
N ALA A 321 -62.33 -2.96 16.53
CA ALA A 321 -61.65 -2.77 17.81
C ALA A 321 -60.24 -3.37 17.77
N ARG A 322 -60.11 -4.61 17.30
CA ARG A 322 -58.78 -5.26 17.16
C ARG A 322 -57.90 -4.59 16.12
N GLU A 323 -58.44 -4.04 15.02
CA GLU A 323 -57.64 -3.29 14.04
C GLU A 323 -56.95 -2.08 14.66
N ILE A 324 -57.59 -1.41 15.62
CA ILE A 324 -56.97 -0.33 16.39
C ILE A 324 -55.83 -0.89 17.27
N ASP A 325 -56.04 -2.04 17.91
CA ASP A 325 -55.01 -2.70 18.72
C ASP A 325 -53.80 -3.14 17.87
N VAL A 326 -54.03 -3.66 16.66
CA VAL A 326 -52.95 -4.01 15.72
C VAL A 326 -52.24 -2.79 15.17
N ALA A 327 -52.94 -1.68 14.91
CA ALA A 327 -52.30 -0.44 14.52
C ALA A 327 -51.37 0.09 15.62
N PHE A 328 -51.81 0.01 16.88
CA PHE A 328 -51.00 0.36 18.05
C PHE A 328 -49.82 -0.61 18.25
N ALA A 329 -50.05 -1.91 18.11
CA ALA A 329 -48.99 -2.92 18.20
C ALA A 329 -47.96 -2.79 17.05
N SER A 330 -48.40 -2.42 15.84
CA SER A 330 -47.53 -2.19 14.67
C SER A 330 -46.63 -0.96 14.85
N SER A 331 -47.10 0.11 15.50
CA SER A 331 -46.21 1.23 15.83
C SER A 331 -45.12 0.80 16.80
N ARG A 332 -45.47 -0.04 17.78
CA ARG A 332 -44.52 -0.59 18.76
C ARG A 332 -43.55 -1.60 18.14
N ALA A 333 -44.00 -2.37 17.14
CA ALA A 333 -43.13 -3.26 16.36
C ALA A 333 -42.02 -2.50 15.61
N LYS A 334 -42.32 -1.31 15.07
CA LYS A 334 -41.30 -0.46 14.43
C LYS A 334 -40.24 0.03 15.44
N GLU A 335 -40.66 0.35 16.66
CA GLU A 335 -39.74 0.73 17.74
C GLU A 335 -38.85 -0.45 18.18
N ILE A 336 -39.42 -1.67 18.17
CA ILE A 336 -38.70 -2.91 18.44
C ILE A 336 -37.67 -3.22 17.34
N ASP A 337 -38.01 -3.03 16.06
CA ASP A 337 -37.07 -3.25 14.95
C ASP A 337 -35.90 -2.27 15.00
N GLU A 338 -36.13 -1.01 15.40
CA GLU A 338 -35.06 -0.04 15.64
C GLU A 338 -34.17 -0.47 16.82
N LEU A 339 -34.76 -1.01 17.90
CA LEU A 339 -34.02 -1.60 19.02
C LEU A 339 -33.17 -2.81 18.59
N LYS A 340 -33.73 -3.72 17.79
CA LYS A 340 -32.99 -4.88 17.21
C LYS A 340 -31.80 -4.39 16.38
N ARG A 341 -32.00 -3.35 15.56
CA ARG A 341 -30.92 -2.74 14.76
C ARG A 341 -29.82 -2.17 15.63
N LEU A 342 -30.17 -1.36 16.63
CA LEU A 342 -29.21 -0.76 17.56
C LEU A 342 -28.44 -1.84 18.36
N GLN A 343 -29.11 -2.92 18.74
CA GLN A 343 -28.51 -4.07 19.43
C GLN A 343 -27.49 -4.80 18.53
N GLN A 344 -27.81 -4.99 17.25
CA GLN A 344 -26.89 -5.59 16.28
C GLN A 344 -25.65 -4.72 16.05
N GLU A 345 -25.83 -3.41 15.87
CA GLU A 345 -24.73 -2.44 15.74
C GLU A 345 -23.83 -2.45 16.98
N LEU A 346 -24.43 -2.52 18.18
CA LEU A 346 -23.69 -2.59 19.43
C LEU A 346 -22.89 -3.89 19.57
N GLY A 347 -23.46 -5.01 19.12
CA GLY A 347 -22.75 -6.30 19.05
C GLY A 347 -21.54 -6.27 18.13
N LEU A 348 -21.63 -5.57 16.99
CA LEU A 348 -20.50 -5.37 16.07
C LEU A 348 -19.40 -4.51 16.70
N LEU A 349 -19.78 -3.38 17.32
CA LEU A 349 -18.83 -2.50 18.03
C LEU A 349 -18.10 -3.23 19.18
N ARG A 350 -18.81 -4.07 19.94
CA ARG A 350 -18.19 -4.89 21.00
C ARG A 350 -17.19 -5.89 20.44
N LYS A 351 -17.49 -6.55 19.31
CA LYS A 351 -16.55 -7.47 18.64
C LYS A 351 -15.33 -6.74 18.09
N GLU A 352 -15.50 -5.54 17.54
CA GLU A 352 -14.38 -4.70 17.10
C GLU A 352 -13.50 -4.28 18.28
N ARG A 353 -14.11 -3.86 19.40
CA ARG A 353 -13.38 -3.52 20.64
C ARG A 353 -12.54 -4.71 21.13
N GLU A 354 -13.13 -5.91 21.19
CA GLU A 354 -12.43 -7.12 21.62
C GLU A 354 -11.27 -7.50 20.70
N ARG A 355 -11.41 -7.28 19.37
CA ARG A 355 -10.30 -7.46 18.42
C ARG A 355 -9.18 -6.47 18.68
N ILE A 356 -9.49 -5.18 18.85
CA ILE A 356 -8.49 -4.15 19.15
C ILE A 356 -7.79 -4.43 20.49
N GLU A 357 -8.52 -4.91 21.50
CA GLU A 357 -7.94 -5.34 22.79
C GLU A 357 -6.95 -6.50 22.61
N LYS A 358 -7.30 -7.51 21.80
CA LYS A 358 -6.39 -8.63 21.48
C LYS A 358 -5.15 -8.15 20.72
N ASP A 359 -5.32 -7.35 19.69
CA ASP A 359 -4.21 -6.79 18.90
C ASP A 359 -3.27 -5.96 19.80
N LEU A 360 -3.83 -5.16 20.70
CA LEU A 360 -3.08 -4.34 21.65
C LEU A 360 -2.33 -5.20 22.68
N GLU A 361 -2.90 -6.32 23.11
CA GLU A 361 -2.22 -7.25 24.02
C GLU A 361 -1.13 -8.07 23.33
N GLU A 362 -1.33 -8.47 22.07
CA GLU A 362 -0.29 -9.09 21.25
C GLU A 362 0.90 -8.17 21.01
N GLU A 363 0.65 -6.90 20.66
CA GLU A 363 1.71 -5.90 20.47
C GLU A 363 2.46 -5.59 21.77
N ARG A 364 1.76 -5.59 22.92
CA ARG A 364 2.40 -5.47 24.25
C ARG A 364 3.27 -6.68 24.60
N LYS A 365 2.84 -7.90 24.25
CA LYS A 365 3.59 -9.15 24.52
C LYS A 365 4.83 -9.26 23.64
N LYS A 366 4.78 -8.81 22.39
CA LYS A 366 5.91 -8.85 21.46
C LYS A 366 7.12 -8.02 21.91
N HIS A 367 6.94 -6.96 22.70
CA HIS A 367 8.00 -5.98 22.97
C HIS A 367 8.30 -5.65 24.44
N GLY A 368 7.79 -6.42 25.42
CA GLY A 368 8.29 -6.39 26.80
C GLY A 368 8.47 -4.98 27.40
N MET A 369 7.36 -4.24 27.53
CA MET A 369 7.29 -2.79 27.84
C MET A 369 7.81 -2.33 29.23
N SER A 370 8.77 -3.04 29.85
CA SER A 370 9.23 -2.75 31.21
C SER A 370 10.51 -1.90 31.30
N LYS A 371 11.10 -1.42 30.20
CA LYS A 371 12.44 -0.77 30.22
C LYS A 371 12.57 0.56 29.47
N PHE A 372 11.53 1.40 29.40
CA PHE A 372 11.62 2.68 28.67
C PHE A 372 11.16 3.86 29.53
N SER A 373 12.09 4.44 30.29
CA SER A 373 11.89 5.65 31.10
C SER A 373 12.58 6.89 30.52
N ARG A 374 13.37 6.77 29.45
CA ARG A 374 14.16 7.87 28.86
C ARG A 374 13.72 8.17 27.43
N THR A 375 13.70 9.45 27.07
CA THR A 375 13.27 9.94 25.76
C THR A 375 14.48 10.09 24.83
N ILE A 376 14.30 9.98 23.50
CA ILE A 376 15.40 10.20 22.54
C ILE A 376 16.00 11.60 22.68
N SER A 377 15.19 12.60 23.04
CA SER A 377 15.67 13.96 23.36
C SER A 377 16.67 13.98 24.52
N ASP A 378 16.42 13.20 25.58
CA ASP A 378 17.30 13.14 26.76
C ASP A 378 18.65 12.50 26.39
N ILE A 379 18.64 11.52 25.48
CA ILE A 379 19.84 10.84 24.98
C ILE A 379 20.62 11.74 24.01
N ASP A 380 19.93 12.49 23.15
CA ASP A 380 20.55 13.43 22.22
C ASP A 380 21.22 14.60 22.97
N GLU A 381 20.62 15.09 24.07
CA GLU A 381 21.24 16.09 24.96
C GLU A 381 22.49 15.53 25.67
N GLU A 382 22.44 14.31 26.21
CA GLU A 382 23.62 13.64 26.79
C GLU A 382 24.72 13.40 25.73
N LEU A 383 24.35 13.06 24.49
CA LEU A 383 25.29 12.88 23.38
C LEU A 383 25.99 14.18 23.00
N ILE A 384 25.26 15.29 22.89
CA ILE A 384 25.83 16.62 22.59
C ILE A 384 26.79 17.03 23.71
N ALA A 385 26.41 16.86 24.98
CA ALA A 385 27.27 17.17 26.11
C ALA A 385 28.58 16.34 26.12
N CYS A 386 28.50 15.04 25.80
CA CYS A 386 29.67 14.18 25.70
C CYS A 386 30.59 14.55 24.51
N HIS A 387 30.01 14.92 23.37
CA HIS A 387 30.79 15.38 22.21
C HIS A 387 31.50 16.71 22.51
N ASP A 388 30.80 17.68 23.09
CA ASP A 388 31.39 18.97 23.49
C ASP A 388 32.54 18.80 24.49
N GLN A 389 32.40 17.86 25.44
CA GLN A 389 33.45 17.56 26.41
C GLN A 389 34.64 16.84 25.78
N SER A 390 34.39 15.93 24.83
CA SER A 390 35.43 15.26 24.04
C SER A 390 36.21 16.27 23.19
N ASP A 391 35.53 17.20 22.53
CA ASP A 391 36.17 18.20 21.68
C ASP A 391 37.03 19.20 22.48
N LYS A 392 36.59 19.57 23.69
CA LYS A 392 37.38 20.41 24.61
C LYS A 392 38.65 19.69 25.06
N LEU A 393 38.53 18.45 25.53
CA LEU A 393 39.68 17.66 25.97
C LEU A 393 40.64 17.32 24.83
N ALA A 394 40.13 17.12 23.60
CA ALA A 394 40.95 16.91 22.41
C ALA A 394 41.81 18.14 22.09
N LYS A 395 41.22 19.34 22.09
CA LYS A 395 41.93 20.61 21.88
C LYS A 395 42.96 20.91 22.97
N GLU A 396 42.65 20.58 24.23
CA GLU A 396 43.61 20.71 25.33
C GLU A 396 44.78 19.73 25.21
N SER A 397 44.50 18.49 24.79
CA SER A 397 45.51 17.46 24.53
C SER A 397 46.45 17.86 23.39
N GLU A 398 45.91 18.43 22.30
CA GLU A 398 46.66 18.94 21.16
C GLU A 398 47.58 20.10 21.56
N LYS A 399 47.06 21.09 22.30
CA LYS A 399 47.88 22.20 22.84
C LYS A 399 49.01 21.73 23.76
N LEU A 400 48.73 20.76 24.64
CA LEU A 400 49.77 20.18 25.51
C LEU A 400 50.85 19.45 24.69
N GLN A 401 50.46 18.85 23.56
CA GLN A 401 51.41 18.19 22.67
C GLN A 401 52.27 19.20 21.89
N GLU A 402 51.68 20.28 21.37
CA GLU A 402 52.42 21.39 20.74
C GLU A 402 53.43 22.03 21.72
N GLN A 403 53.00 22.26 22.97
CA GLN A 403 53.89 22.78 24.03
C GLN A 403 55.03 21.81 24.35
N ARG A 404 54.76 20.50 24.33
CA ARG A 404 55.79 19.46 24.52
C ARG A 404 56.81 19.48 23.40
N GLU A 405 56.36 19.57 22.14
CA GLU A 405 57.23 19.61 20.96
C GLU A 405 58.10 20.88 20.96
N ALA A 406 57.54 22.03 21.31
CA ALA A 406 58.29 23.28 21.48
C ALA A 406 59.37 23.18 22.57
N HIS A 407 59.02 22.62 23.75
CA HIS A 407 59.97 22.45 24.86
C HIS A 407 61.09 21.44 24.52
N PHE A 408 60.81 20.40 23.72
CA PHE A 408 61.85 19.49 23.23
C PHE A 408 62.79 20.16 22.22
N ALA A 409 62.26 21.04 21.36
CA ALA A 409 63.08 21.83 20.45
C ALA A 409 64.01 22.79 21.19
N GLU A 410 63.54 23.42 22.27
CA GLU A 410 64.36 24.28 23.14
C GLU A 410 65.50 23.50 23.82
N ILE A 411 65.23 22.31 24.35
CA ILE A 411 66.27 21.44 24.92
C ILE A 411 67.30 21.05 23.85
N SER A 412 66.86 20.66 22.66
CA SER A 412 67.75 20.27 21.56
C SER A 412 68.65 21.43 21.11
N ASN A 413 68.11 22.65 21.06
CA ASN A 413 68.91 23.84 20.75
C ASN A 413 69.91 24.18 21.86
N GLY A 414 69.53 24.01 23.14
CA GLY A 414 70.46 24.15 24.27
C GLY A 414 71.58 23.11 24.25
N ASP A 415 71.29 21.85 23.90
CA ASP A 415 72.30 20.79 23.74
C ASP A 415 73.31 21.15 22.63
N LYS A 416 72.85 21.69 21.50
CA LYS A 416 73.73 22.18 20.42
C LYS A 416 74.62 23.35 20.87
N ALA A 417 74.05 24.34 21.55
CA ALA A 417 74.82 25.50 22.04
C ALA A 417 75.94 25.10 23.03
N VAL A 418 75.67 24.13 23.91
CA VAL A 418 76.70 23.56 24.81
C VAL A 418 77.78 22.81 24.03
N HIS A 419 77.40 22.08 22.97
CA HIS A 419 78.35 21.37 22.11
C HIS A 419 79.30 22.33 21.39
N ASP A 420 78.76 23.35 20.72
CA ASP A 420 79.54 24.36 19.99
C ASP A 420 80.53 25.09 20.91
N GLN A 421 80.10 25.36 22.16
CA GLN A 421 80.95 25.99 23.17
C GLN A 421 82.09 25.08 23.66
N LYS A 422 81.87 23.77 23.77
CA LYS A 422 82.94 22.81 24.07
C LYS A 422 83.99 22.73 22.96
N GLU A 423 83.55 22.81 21.70
CA GLU A 423 84.46 22.76 20.56
C GLU A 423 85.37 23.98 20.49
N LYS A 424 84.81 25.19 20.69
CA LYS A 424 85.59 26.44 20.80
C LYS A 424 86.62 26.38 21.91
N LEU A 425 86.24 25.91 23.09
CA LEU A 425 87.12 25.80 24.25
C LEU A 425 88.28 24.83 23.99
N ARG A 426 88.02 23.69 23.34
CA ARG A 426 89.06 22.73 22.94
C ARG A 426 90.08 23.34 21.96
N ASN A 427 89.60 24.16 21.03
CA ASN A 427 90.49 24.87 20.08
C ASN A 427 91.36 25.93 20.78
N LEU A 428 90.82 26.67 21.75
CA LEU A 428 91.61 27.61 22.55
C LEU A 428 92.63 26.90 23.45
N GLU A 429 92.28 25.77 24.06
CA GLU A 429 93.22 24.97 24.86
C GLU A 429 94.44 24.52 24.04
N TYR A 430 94.21 24.10 22.79
CA TYR A 430 95.27 23.77 21.86
C TYR A 430 96.17 24.97 21.53
N GLN A 431 95.59 26.15 21.29
CA GLN A 431 96.37 27.36 20.99
C GLN A 431 97.25 27.81 22.17
N VAL A 432 96.78 27.67 23.41
CA VAL A 432 97.56 27.98 24.61
C VAL A 432 98.71 26.99 24.82
N GLU A 433 98.49 25.68 24.59
CA GLU A 433 99.56 24.68 24.63
C GLU A 433 100.62 24.91 23.55
N ASP A 434 100.20 25.25 22.34
CA ASP A 434 101.11 25.53 21.22
C ASP A 434 101.98 26.76 21.50
N ARG A 435 101.39 27.82 22.09
CA ARG A 435 102.13 29.02 22.52
C ARG A 435 103.17 28.70 23.59
N LYS A 436 102.86 27.83 24.57
CA LYS A 436 103.83 27.38 25.59
C LYS A 436 105.00 26.62 24.96
N ARG A 437 104.74 25.76 23.97
CA ARG A 437 105.78 25.03 23.22
C ARG A 437 106.72 25.99 22.49
N VAL A 438 106.17 26.97 21.78
CA VAL A 438 106.96 27.97 21.04
C VAL A 438 107.81 28.83 21.99
N GLN A 439 107.28 29.16 23.18
CA GLN A 439 108.01 29.96 24.17
C GLN A 439 109.21 29.21 24.77
N THR A 440 109.10 27.89 24.95
CA THR A 440 110.24 27.04 25.33
C THR A 440 111.30 26.94 24.24
N GLU A 441 110.91 26.82 22.96
CA GLU A 441 111.87 26.81 21.83
C GLU A 441 112.62 28.15 21.69
N VAL A 442 111.95 29.28 21.95
CA VAL A 442 112.59 30.61 21.93
C VAL A 442 113.63 30.76 23.05
N LEU A 443 113.38 30.21 24.23
CA LEU A 443 114.35 30.22 25.34
C LEU A 443 115.60 29.40 24.99
N GLU A 444 115.45 28.21 24.41
CA GLU A 444 116.56 27.38 23.95
C GLU A 444 117.40 28.09 22.88
N LEU A 445 116.76 28.69 21.88
CA LEU A 445 117.43 29.45 20.82
C LEU A 445 118.13 30.71 21.34
N SER A 446 117.58 31.39 22.35
CA SER A 446 118.22 32.55 22.97
C SER A 446 119.51 32.19 23.72
N SER A 447 119.55 31.01 24.35
CA SER A 447 120.77 30.51 25.01
C SER A 447 121.87 30.15 23.99
N ALA A 448 121.48 29.55 22.86
CA ALA A 448 122.40 29.26 21.76
C ALA A 448 122.96 30.54 21.10
N ALA A 449 122.17 31.61 21.02
CA ALA A 449 122.60 32.91 20.52
C ALA A 449 123.65 33.58 21.43
N ALA A 450 123.49 33.48 22.76
CA ALA A 450 124.46 34.02 23.72
C ALA A 450 125.82 33.29 23.65
N ASP A 451 125.81 31.97 23.46
CA ASP A 451 127.03 31.17 23.25
C ASP A 451 127.75 31.51 21.93
N LEU A 452 126.99 31.88 20.88
CA LEU A 452 127.54 32.32 19.60
C LEU A 452 128.13 33.74 19.68
N GLU A 453 127.59 34.64 20.48
CA GLU A 453 128.17 35.98 20.70
C GLU A 453 129.51 35.93 21.44
N LEU A 454 129.68 35.01 22.39
CA LEU A 454 130.98 34.78 23.06
C LEU A 454 132.04 34.23 22.09
N LYS A 455 131.65 33.34 21.17
CA LYS A 455 132.54 32.84 20.12
C LYS A 455 132.91 33.95 19.12
N LEU A 456 131.96 34.82 18.75
CA LEU A 456 132.21 35.96 17.87
C LEU A 456 133.22 36.96 18.44
N LYS A 457 133.20 37.23 19.75
CA LYS A 457 134.23 38.06 20.40
C LYS A 457 135.62 37.43 20.33
N SER A 458 135.74 36.12 20.58
CA SER A 458 137.03 35.43 20.48
C SER A 458 137.59 35.38 19.06
N LEU A 459 136.72 35.27 18.06
CA LEU A 459 137.09 35.31 16.64
C LEU A 459 137.47 36.72 16.18
N ALA A 460 136.86 37.77 16.74
CA ALA A 460 137.23 39.16 16.45
C ALA A 460 138.63 39.52 16.97
N ASP A 461 139.02 39.01 18.15
CA ASP A 461 140.36 39.20 18.70
C ASP A 461 141.45 38.48 17.87
N GLN A 462 141.15 37.28 17.35
CA GLN A 462 142.03 36.55 16.42
C GLN A 462 142.16 37.24 15.06
N LEU A 463 141.11 37.93 14.60
CA LEU A 463 141.10 38.65 13.31
C LEU A 463 141.95 39.93 13.35
N ALA A 464 142.10 40.55 14.52
CA ALA A 464 142.98 41.70 14.71
C ALA A 464 144.46 41.30 14.61
N GLU A 465 144.84 40.14 15.13
CA GLU A 465 146.23 39.61 15.12
C GLU A 465 146.68 39.25 13.69
N VAL A 466 145.82 38.59 12.90
CA VAL A 466 146.10 38.24 11.49
C VAL A 466 146.16 39.47 10.57
N SER A 467 145.47 40.56 10.91
CA SER A 467 145.49 41.80 10.12
C SER A 467 146.82 42.59 10.21
N GLU A 468 147.58 42.45 11.31
CA GLU A 468 148.94 43.02 11.43
C GLU A 468 149.95 42.21 10.60
N GLU A 469 149.83 40.88 10.56
CA GLU A 469 150.70 40.00 9.75
C GLU A 469 150.51 40.24 8.23
N GLU A 470 149.29 40.52 7.78
CA GLU A 470 148.99 40.87 6.38
C GLU A 470 149.68 42.19 5.96
N ARG A 471 149.80 43.15 6.88
CA ARG A 471 150.44 44.45 6.62
C ARG A 471 151.95 44.33 6.43
N GLU A 472 152.62 43.48 7.20
CA GLU A 472 154.05 43.21 7.05
C GLU A 472 154.38 42.41 5.77
N ALA A 473 153.49 41.50 5.36
CA ALA A 473 153.63 40.76 4.11
C ALA A 473 153.56 41.67 2.88
N LYS A 474 152.64 42.65 2.84
CA LYS A 474 152.53 43.62 1.73
C LYS A 474 153.76 44.53 1.60
N LYS A 475 154.46 44.84 2.69
CA LYS A 475 155.68 45.66 2.67
C LYS A 475 156.86 44.91 2.04
N ARG A 476 157.02 43.62 2.33
CA ARG A 476 158.09 42.77 1.75
C ARG A 476 157.92 42.52 0.24
N VAL A 477 156.68 42.52 -0.26
CA VAL A 477 156.40 42.36 -1.69
C VAL A 477 156.82 43.61 -2.47
N GLY A 478 156.53 44.82 -1.96
CA GLY A 478 156.94 46.07 -2.59
C GLY A 478 158.46 46.25 -2.72
N ASP A 479 159.22 45.90 -1.67
CA ASP A 479 160.69 45.99 -1.71
C ASP A 479 161.33 45.06 -2.76
N ARG A 480 160.69 43.91 -3.05
CA ARG A 480 161.13 42.91 -4.03
C ARG A 480 160.87 43.35 -5.48
N GLU A 481 159.78 44.08 -5.72
CA GLU A 481 159.40 44.60 -7.03
C GLU A 481 160.35 45.72 -7.50
N ASP A 482 160.82 46.56 -6.57
CA ASP A 482 161.79 47.65 -6.86
C ASP A 482 163.22 47.15 -7.17
N GLU A 483 163.65 46.02 -6.58
CA GLU A 483 164.92 45.36 -6.94
C GLU A 483 164.85 44.76 -8.35
N PHE A 484 163.73 44.10 -8.68
CA PHE A 484 163.53 43.45 -9.97
C PHE A 484 163.51 44.47 -11.13
N ALA A 485 162.90 45.64 -10.92
CA ALA A 485 162.86 46.73 -11.89
C ALA A 485 164.26 47.31 -12.22
N LYS A 486 165.20 47.30 -11.27
CA LYS A 486 166.59 47.77 -11.48
C LYS A 486 167.41 46.76 -12.30
N GLU A 487 167.27 45.47 -12.02
CA GLU A 487 167.96 44.40 -12.77
C GLU A 487 167.46 44.30 -14.22
N GLU A 488 166.16 44.48 -14.45
CA GLU A 488 165.56 44.45 -15.79
C GLU A 488 166.11 45.57 -16.70
N LYS A 489 166.33 46.76 -16.13
CA LYS A 489 166.84 47.92 -16.87
C LYS A 489 168.30 47.73 -17.33
N LEU A 490 169.15 47.17 -16.46
CA LEU A 490 170.54 46.83 -16.76
C LEU A 490 170.64 45.69 -17.80
N GLY A 491 169.70 44.74 -17.76
CA GLY A 491 169.57 43.67 -18.74
C GLY A 491 169.19 44.16 -20.13
N ARG A 492 168.30 45.16 -20.24
CA ARG A 492 167.89 45.76 -21.53
C ARG A 492 169.03 46.50 -22.24
N GLU A 493 169.91 47.18 -21.52
CA GLU A 493 171.07 47.89 -22.10
C GLU A 493 172.15 46.94 -22.64
N LYS A 494 172.35 45.78 -22.00
CA LYS A 494 173.25 44.73 -22.52
C LYS A 494 172.68 44.04 -23.76
N LEU A 495 171.37 43.87 -23.85
CA LEU A 495 170.69 43.22 -24.97
C LEU A 495 170.72 44.04 -26.27
N THR A 496 170.72 45.37 -26.19
CA THR A 496 170.86 46.25 -27.36
C THR A 496 172.27 46.19 -27.96
N SER A 497 173.33 46.18 -27.13
CA SER A 497 174.72 46.09 -27.62
C SER A 497 175.07 44.73 -28.27
N LEU A 498 174.49 43.63 -27.77
CA LEU A 498 174.62 42.30 -28.37
C LEU A 498 173.90 42.20 -29.73
N ARG A 499 172.81 42.95 -29.93
CA ARG A 499 172.03 42.92 -31.18
C ARG A 499 172.78 43.55 -32.36
N ASP A 500 173.62 44.56 -32.11
CA ASP A 500 174.42 45.22 -33.15
C ASP A 500 175.57 44.32 -33.65
N LEU A 501 176.20 43.55 -32.75
CA LEU A 501 177.25 42.55 -33.05
C LEU A 501 176.74 41.36 -33.86
N VAL A 502 175.48 40.94 -33.66
CA VAL A 502 174.86 39.85 -34.43
C VAL A 502 174.61 40.25 -35.90
N SER A 503 174.44 41.54 -36.18
CA SER A 503 174.23 42.04 -37.54
C SER A 503 175.50 41.98 -38.42
N SER A 504 176.69 42.17 -37.81
CA SER A 504 177.96 42.12 -38.53
C SER A 504 178.41 40.68 -38.83
N PHE A 505 178.15 39.74 -37.91
CA PHE A 505 178.44 38.31 -38.12
C PHE A 505 177.58 37.66 -39.21
N LYS A 506 176.33 38.11 -39.42
CA LYS A 506 175.47 37.59 -40.49
C LYS A 506 175.99 37.88 -41.90
N LYS A 507 176.78 38.95 -42.09
CA LYS A 507 177.39 39.25 -43.40
C LYS A 507 178.61 38.38 -43.71
N ILE A 508 179.32 37.90 -42.69
CA ILE A 508 180.50 37.02 -42.85
C ILE A 508 180.05 35.56 -43.07
N LYS A 509 178.93 35.15 -42.46
CA LYS A 509 178.42 33.77 -42.57
C LYS A 509 177.91 33.39 -43.97
N ALA A 510 177.44 34.36 -44.77
CA ALA A 510 176.86 34.08 -46.08
C ALA A 510 177.87 33.68 -47.17
N SER A 511 179.18 33.87 -46.97
CA SER A 511 180.19 33.52 -48.00
C SER A 511 181.04 32.29 -47.66
N ILE A 512 180.94 31.75 -46.44
CA ILE A 512 181.72 30.58 -46.00
C ILE A 512 181.00 29.25 -46.32
N GLU A 513 179.72 29.27 -46.68
CA GLU A 513 178.93 28.10 -47.16
C GLU A 513 179.33 27.60 -48.57
N SER A 514 180.57 27.85 -49.02
CA SER A 514 181.12 27.32 -50.27
C SER A 514 182.16 26.20 -50.12
N TYR A 515 182.28 25.56 -48.95
CA TYR A 515 183.23 24.43 -48.79
C TYR A 515 182.63 23.23 -48.05
N SER A 516 181.77 22.49 -48.77
CA SER A 516 181.55 21.07 -48.55
C SER A 516 182.67 20.29 -49.26
N THR A 517 183.67 19.79 -48.50
CA THR A 517 184.53 18.64 -48.84
C THR A 517 185.26 18.12 -47.59
N ALA A 518 185.05 16.81 -47.31
CA ALA A 518 185.88 15.87 -46.52
C ALA A 518 186.10 16.14 -45.00
N GLU A 519 186.26 15.19 -44.06
CA GLU A 519 186.04 13.74 -43.85
C GLU A 519 186.44 13.46 -42.36
N LYS A 520 185.83 12.44 -41.70
CA LYS A 520 186.34 11.50 -40.63
C LYS A 520 186.89 12.06 -39.29
N ASP A 521 187.02 11.37 -38.15
CA ASP A 521 186.54 10.14 -37.45
C ASP A 521 187.10 10.26 -35.98
N ASP A 522 186.66 9.37 -35.05
CA ASP A 522 187.14 9.06 -33.67
C ASP A 522 186.73 9.99 -32.49
N GLU A 523 186.30 9.50 -31.31
CA GLU A 523 186.74 8.31 -30.56
C GLU A 523 185.65 7.80 -29.58
N LEU A 524 185.42 6.49 -29.58
CA LEU A 524 184.34 5.73 -28.94
C LEU A 524 184.83 4.90 -27.71
N GLU A 525 185.69 5.44 -26.84
CA GLU A 525 186.39 4.61 -25.83
C GLU A 525 186.35 5.10 -24.37
N ARG A 526 185.31 5.85 -23.94
CA ARG A 526 185.18 6.24 -22.50
C ARG A 526 183.85 5.83 -21.84
N LEU A 527 183.23 4.79 -22.38
CA LEU A 527 181.85 4.36 -22.11
C LEU A 527 181.68 3.26 -21.04
N GLU A 528 182.55 3.10 -20.04
CA GLU A 528 182.35 2.03 -19.03
C GLU A 528 182.38 2.48 -17.56
N LEU A 529 182.73 3.73 -17.24
CA LEU A 529 182.96 4.16 -15.84
C LEU A 529 181.83 4.98 -15.20
N ARG A 530 180.72 5.23 -15.90
CA ARG A 530 179.69 6.18 -15.42
C ARG A 530 178.34 5.57 -15.06
N SER A 531 178.21 4.25 -15.19
CA SER A 531 177.00 3.50 -14.80
C SER A 531 176.78 3.47 -13.28
N ASP A 532 177.83 3.62 -12.47
CA ASP A 532 177.75 3.54 -11.00
C ASP A 532 177.23 4.82 -10.31
N GLU A 533 177.18 5.96 -11.01
CA GLU A 533 176.67 7.22 -10.44
C GLU A 533 175.14 7.30 -10.40
N VAL A 534 174.44 6.50 -11.23
CA VAL A 534 172.98 6.58 -11.39
C VAL A 534 172.22 5.82 -10.30
N GLU A 535 172.82 4.80 -9.67
CA GLU A 535 172.17 4.07 -8.57
C GLU A 535 172.15 4.83 -7.23
N LYS A 536 173.05 5.79 -7.02
CA LYS A 536 173.07 6.61 -5.79
C LYS A 536 171.98 7.68 -5.74
N LYS A 537 171.63 8.28 -6.88
CA LYS A 537 170.64 9.38 -6.95
C LYS A 537 169.18 8.95 -6.71
N ILE A 538 168.86 7.67 -6.91
CA ILE A 538 167.51 7.12 -6.66
C ILE A 538 167.23 6.94 -5.15
N LYS A 539 168.28 6.81 -4.32
CA LYS A 539 168.14 6.70 -2.86
C LYS A 539 167.99 8.05 -2.15
N GLU A 540 168.44 9.15 -2.75
CA GLU A 540 168.38 10.50 -2.17
C GLU A 540 167.01 11.18 -2.33
N LEU A 541 166.27 10.95 -3.42
CA LEU A 541 164.96 11.59 -3.62
C LEU A 541 163.81 10.90 -2.86
N ASN A 542 163.94 9.61 -2.55
CA ASN A 542 162.98 8.91 -1.67
C ASN A 542 163.02 9.44 -0.22
N THR A 543 164.07 10.19 0.16
CA THR A 543 164.15 10.89 1.45
C THR A 543 163.59 12.31 1.44
N GLU A 544 163.24 12.86 0.27
CA GLU A 544 162.54 14.15 0.14
C GLU A 544 161.00 13.99 0.15
N LEU A 545 160.50 12.80 -0.19
CA LEU A 545 159.08 12.41 -0.13
C LEU A 545 158.49 12.28 1.29
N LYS A 546 159.31 12.42 2.34
CA LYS A 546 158.88 12.36 3.75
C LYS A 546 158.94 13.71 4.49
N LYS A 547 159.31 14.80 3.82
CA LYS A 547 159.55 16.10 4.48
C LYS A 547 158.52 17.19 4.22
N LEU A 548 157.50 16.98 3.38
CA LEU A 548 156.48 18.01 3.10
C LEU A 548 155.05 17.44 3.05
N GLU A 549 154.75 16.41 3.85
CA GLU A 549 153.41 16.12 4.35
C GLU A 549 153.15 16.98 5.60
N GLY A 550 152.90 18.28 5.40
CA GLY A 550 152.67 19.22 6.49
C GLY A 550 152.35 20.64 6.04
N SER A 551 151.27 20.82 5.27
CA SER A 551 150.38 21.99 5.37
C SER A 551 149.27 21.88 4.31
N ASP A 552 148.07 21.65 4.81
CA ASP A 552 146.79 21.67 4.11
C ASP A 552 146.38 23.07 3.60
N ALA A 553 145.41 23.02 2.67
CA ALA A 553 144.34 23.98 2.42
C ALA A 553 144.56 25.11 1.38
N SER A 554 144.14 24.86 0.13
CA SER A 554 143.33 25.79 -0.68
C SER A 554 142.97 25.18 -2.06
N ASP A 555 141.85 24.46 -2.15
CA ASP A 555 141.14 24.25 -3.44
C ASP A 555 139.67 23.76 -3.26
N ALA A 556 138.99 24.18 -2.17
CA ALA A 556 137.56 23.92 -1.93
C ALA A 556 136.63 25.07 -2.36
N ASP A 557 137.19 26.22 -2.75
CA ASP A 557 136.43 27.48 -2.88
C ASP A 557 135.76 27.68 -4.26
N LYS A 558 136.02 26.80 -5.23
CA LYS A 558 135.46 26.92 -6.60
C LYS A 558 134.14 26.17 -6.84
N SER A 559 133.66 25.34 -5.90
CA SER A 559 132.38 24.61 -6.06
C SER A 559 131.14 25.38 -5.58
N LEU A 560 131.27 26.29 -4.60
CA LEU A 560 130.13 26.99 -3.99
C LEU A 560 129.54 28.11 -4.86
N GLN A 561 130.34 28.74 -5.72
CA GLN A 561 129.89 29.84 -6.58
C GLN A 561 129.02 29.36 -7.76
N PHE A 562 129.23 28.14 -8.26
CA PHE A 562 128.43 27.58 -9.35
C PHE A 562 127.01 27.17 -8.91
N GLU A 563 126.83 26.77 -7.65
CA GLU A 563 125.54 26.33 -7.11
C GLU A 563 124.57 27.49 -6.85
N GLN A 564 125.09 28.65 -6.43
CA GLN A 564 124.29 29.87 -6.23
C GLN A 564 123.81 30.48 -7.56
N MET A 565 124.63 30.40 -8.62
CA MET A 565 124.27 30.91 -9.94
C MET A 565 123.15 30.07 -10.61
N MET A 566 123.13 28.76 -10.39
CA MET A 566 122.07 27.87 -10.90
C MET A 566 120.71 28.10 -10.22
N ARG A 567 120.68 28.43 -8.92
CA ARG A 567 119.43 28.80 -8.23
C ARG A 567 118.82 30.09 -8.77
N ASN A 568 119.62 31.14 -8.94
CA ASN A 568 119.14 32.43 -9.46
C ASN A 568 118.61 32.34 -10.91
N MET A 569 119.19 31.45 -11.74
CA MET A 569 118.73 31.25 -13.11
C MET A 569 117.40 30.47 -13.16
N ASN A 570 117.20 29.52 -12.24
CA ASN A 570 115.98 28.73 -12.16
C ASN A 570 114.78 29.56 -11.63
N ASP A 571 115.04 30.46 -10.68
CA ASP A 571 114.00 31.36 -10.15
C ASP A 571 113.55 32.40 -11.20
N ASN A 572 114.48 32.91 -12.02
CA ASN A 572 114.13 33.79 -13.15
C ASN A 572 113.30 33.07 -14.23
N LEU A 573 113.56 31.78 -14.49
CA LEU A 573 112.75 30.97 -15.41
C LEU A 573 111.34 30.71 -14.88
N ARG A 574 111.19 30.48 -13.57
CA ARG A 574 109.88 30.35 -12.91
C ARG A 574 109.08 31.65 -12.96
N TYR A 575 109.73 32.78 -12.68
CA TYR A 575 109.08 34.10 -12.78
C TYR A 575 108.51 34.35 -14.19
N ARG A 576 109.28 34.05 -15.25
CA ARG A 576 108.82 34.21 -16.64
C ARG A 576 107.69 33.27 -17.03
N LYS A 577 107.64 32.04 -16.48
CA LYS A 577 106.52 31.11 -16.69
C LYS A 577 105.23 31.60 -16.03
N ILE A 578 105.31 32.03 -14.77
CA ILE A 578 104.15 32.51 -14.02
C ILE A 578 103.60 33.81 -14.64
N ALA A 579 104.48 34.73 -15.05
CA ALA A 579 104.07 35.96 -15.74
C ALA A 579 103.31 35.68 -17.05
N LYS A 580 103.72 34.65 -17.80
CA LYS A 580 103.01 34.23 -19.02
C LYS A 580 101.63 33.65 -18.73
N GLN A 581 101.51 32.82 -17.68
CA GLN A 581 100.22 32.25 -17.26
C GLN A 581 99.24 33.32 -16.77
N VAL A 582 99.72 34.34 -16.05
CA VAL A 582 98.89 35.46 -15.62
C VAL A 582 98.34 36.24 -16.83
N SER A 583 99.20 36.50 -17.83
CA SER A 583 98.76 37.16 -19.07
C SER A 583 97.74 36.33 -19.88
N GLU A 584 97.86 35.00 -19.88
CA GLU A 584 96.89 34.11 -20.54
C GLU A 584 95.53 34.16 -19.82
N ILE A 585 95.51 34.11 -18.49
CA ILE A 585 94.28 34.20 -17.69
C ILE A 585 93.61 35.57 -17.82
N GLU A 586 94.37 36.67 -17.84
CA GLU A 586 93.83 38.01 -18.08
C GLU A 586 93.17 38.13 -19.46
N SER A 587 93.74 37.50 -20.48
CA SER A 587 93.13 37.42 -21.82
C SER A 587 91.85 36.58 -21.84
N GLU A 588 91.75 35.51 -21.04
CA GLU A 588 90.55 34.68 -20.94
C GLU A 588 89.42 35.42 -20.23
N ILE A 589 89.74 36.20 -19.19
CA ILE A 589 88.77 37.05 -18.50
C ILE A 589 88.19 38.07 -19.48
N VAL A 590 89.01 38.80 -20.24
CA VAL A 590 88.51 39.80 -21.20
C VAL A 590 87.59 39.19 -22.27
N LYS A 591 87.87 37.96 -22.74
CA LYS A 591 86.98 37.24 -23.66
C LYS A 591 85.67 36.86 -22.99
N ALA A 592 85.69 36.35 -21.76
CA ALA A 592 84.48 36.00 -21.02
C ALA A 592 83.59 37.23 -20.74
N TRP A 593 84.17 38.42 -20.53
CA TRP A 593 83.41 39.66 -20.40
C TRP A 593 82.79 40.12 -21.72
N SER A 594 83.52 39.97 -22.84
CA SER A 594 83.00 40.24 -24.19
C SER A 594 81.84 39.29 -24.56
N ASP A 595 81.93 38.00 -24.19
CA ASP A 595 80.90 37.00 -24.44
C ASP A 595 79.62 37.24 -23.61
N ILE A 596 79.73 37.95 -22.46
CA ILE A 596 78.59 38.33 -21.61
C ILE A 596 77.92 39.61 -22.14
N GLU A 597 78.68 40.52 -22.77
CA GLU A 597 78.15 41.79 -23.29
C GLU A 597 77.44 41.64 -24.65
N GLU A 598 77.69 40.54 -25.40
CA GLU A 598 76.97 40.20 -26.65
C GLU A 598 75.59 39.52 -26.44
N ILE A 599 75.20 39.19 -25.21
CA ILE A 599 73.90 38.53 -24.94
C ILE A 599 72.79 39.60 -24.76
N GLU A 600 72.31 40.17 -25.86
CA GLU A 600 71.08 40.98 -25.90
C GLU A 600 69.78 40.16 -25.67
N GLU A 601 69.87 38.82 -25.57
CA GLU A 601 68.71 37.91 -25.40
C GLU A 601 68.21 37.74 -23.94
N GLY A 602 68.95 38.22 -22.93
CA GLY A 602 68.60 38.01 -21.51
C GLY A 602 67.24 38.60 -21.08
N ARG A 603 66.81 39.73 -21.69
CA ARG A 603 65.51 40.35 -21.37
C ARG A 603 64.31 39.59 -21.93
N GLN A 604 64.43 39.00 -23.13
CA GLN A 604 63.32 38.24 -23.71
C GLN A 604 63.09 36.92 -22.96
N VAL A 605 64.17 36.25 -22.54
CA VAL A 605 64.09 35.01 -21.75
C VAL A 605 63.45 35.25 -20.37
N GLU A 606 63.77 36.36 -19.70
CA GLU A 606 63.11 36.72 -18.44
C GLU A 606 61.62 37.02 -18.60
N GLU A 607 61.22 37.69 -19.69
CA GLU A 607 59.82 38.01 -19.94
C GLU A 607 59.01 36.76 -20.29
N ASP A 608 59.58 35.85 -21.10
CA ASP A 608 58.96 34.58 -21.44
C ASP A 608 58.92 33.62 -20.24
N HIS A 609 59.94 33.62 -19.39
CA HIS A 609 59.91 32.89 -18.13
C HIS A 609 58.78 33.40 -17.22
N ARG A 610 58.59 34.71 -17.14
CA ARG A 610 57.51 35.33 -16.35
C ARG A 610 56.12 35.03 -16.91
N LYS A 611 55.96 35.07 -18.24
CA LYS A 611 54.71 34.67 -18.93
C LYS A 611 54.42 33.18 -18.69
N THR A 612 55.43 32.33 -18.80
CA THR A 612 55.30 30.88 -18.58
C THR A 612 54.93 30.58 -17.12
N LEU A 613 55.57 31.22 -16.14
CA LEU A 613 55.20 31.11 -14.72
C LEU A 613 53.77 31.58 -14.43
N SER A 614 53.31 32.65 -15.09
CA SER A 614 51.91 33.11 -14.96
C SER A 614 50.92 32.09 -15.52
N VAL A 615 51.23 31.51 -16.69
CA VAL A 615 50.41 30.45 -17.30
C VAL A 615 50.42 29.18 -16.44
N LEU A 616 51.58 28.79 -15.91
CA LEU A 616 51.74 27.63 -15.04
C LEU A 616 50.97 27.83 -13.72
N SER A 617 51.01 29.01 -13.13
CA SER A 617 50.21 29.38 -11.95
C SER A 617 48.70 29.32 -12.23
N LYS A 618 48.25 29.84 -13.38
CA LYS A 618 46.83 29.74 -13.80
C LYS A 618 46.41 28.28 -14.04
N LEU A 619 47.23 27.49 -14.72
CA LEU A 619 46.96 26.07 -14.96
C LEU A 619 46.95 25.27 -13.65
N ASN A 620 47.88 25.54 -12.72
CA ASN A 620 47.87 24.91 -11.40
C ASN A 620 46.65 25.32 -10.59
N SER A 621 46.23 26.59 -10.63
CA SER A 621 44.99 27.02 -9.97
C SER A 621 43.75 26.32 -10.54
N GLN A 622 43.69 26.18 -11.87
CA GLN A 622 42.63 25.40 -12.52
C GLN A 622 42.71 23.91 -12.18
N ARG A 623 43.92 23.33 -12.11
CA ARG A 623 44.13 21.94 -11.71
C ARG A 623 43.69 21.71 -10.28
N MET A 624 44.10 22.55 -9.34
CA MET A 624 43.67 22.48 -7.94
C MET A 624 42.15 22.69 -7.78
N SER A 625 41.54 23.58 -8.57
CA SER A 625 40.09 23.78 -8.56
C SER A 625 39.33 22.56 -9.12
N THR A 626 39.83 21.96 -10.20
CA THR A 626 39.22 20.77 -10.82
C THR A 626 39.46 19.52 -9.98
N GLU A 627 40.64 19.35 -9.39
CA GLU A 627 40.95 18.31 -8.40
C GLU A 627 40.07 18.47 -7.17
N GLY A 628 39.90 19.68 -6.65
CA GLY A 628 39.00 19.95 -5.52
C GLY A 628 37.54 19.63 -5.83
N LYS A 629 37.05 19.97 -7.04
CA LYS A 629 35.71 19.58 -7.51
C LYS A 629 35.58 18.07 -7.69
N SER A 630 36.60 17.43 -8.27
CA SER A 630 36.64 15.98 -8.46
C SER A 630 36.62 15.27 -7.11
N LEU A 631 37.42 15.72 -6.15
CA LEU A 631 37.44 15.19 -4.78
C LEU A 631 36.09 15.41 -4.08
N GLY A 632 35.48 16.59 -4.24
CA GLY A 632 34.15 16.88 -3.73
C GLY A 632 33.06 15.99 -4.36
N PHE A 633 33.14 15.71 -5.66
CA PHE A 633 32.25 14.74 -6.32
C PHE A 633 32.54 13.31 -5.87
N GLN A 634 33.80 12.95 -5.65
CA GLN A 634 34.21 11.65 -5.13
C GLN A 634 33.61 11.43 -3.74
N HIS A 635 33.82 12.38 -2.81
CA HIS A 635 33.22 12.33 -1.48
C HIS A 635 31.70 12.29 -1.52
N ARG A 636 31.06 12.99 -2.47
CA ARG A 636 29.61 12.93 -2.66
C ARG A 636 29.13 11.59 -3.21
N LEU A 637 29.89 10.98 -4.13
CA LEU A 637 29.62 9.63 -4.64
C LEU A 637 29.81 8.58 -3.54
N ASP A 638 30.83 8.73 -2.70
CA ASP A 638 31.09 7.84 -1.56
C ASP A 638 29.98 7.98 -0.51
N ALA A 639 29.60 9.21 -0.15
CA ALA A 639 28.48 9.46 0.77
C ALA A 639 27.15 8.92 0.21
N LEU A 640 26.83 9.18 -1.06
CA LEU A 640 25.65 8.60 -1.71
C LEU A 640 25.73 7.06 -1.81
N GLY A 641 26.92 6.51 -2.02
CA GLY A 641 27.18 5.08 -2.02
C GLY A 641 26.97 4.44 -0.66
N GLU A 642 27.35 5.12 0.42
CA GLU A 642 27.03 4.72 1.80
C GLU A 642 25.55 4.87 2.11
N ASP A 643 24.90 5.94 1.64
CA ASP A 643 23.46 6.16 1.79
C ASP A 643 22.63 5.04 1.12
N ILE A 644 23.01 4.61 -0.10
CA ILE A 644 22.37 3.48 -0.79
C ILE A 644 22.61 2.14 -0.03
N LYS A 645 23.72 2.03 0.71
CA LYS A 645 24.04 0.86 1.53
C LYS A 645 23.32 0.85 2.88
N ARG A 646 22.74 1.98 3.32
CA ARG A 646 21.91 2.04 4.54
C ARG A 646 20.76 1.04 4.42
N ALA A 647 20.46 0.35 5.52
CA ALA A 647 19.50 -0.76 5.56
C ALA A 647 18.11 -0.37 5.04
N ASP A 648 17.72 0.89 5.21
CA ASP A 648 16.38 1.41 4.86
C ASP A 648 16.20 1.59 3.34
N LEU A 649 17.30 1.82 2.60
CA LEU A 649 17.30 1.97 1.15
C LEU A 649 17.76 0.70 0.42
N LYS A 650 18.48 -0.18 1.13
CA LYS A 650 18.99 -1.45 0.61
C LYS A 650 17.85 -2.44 0.35
N GLY A 651 17.44 -2.52 -0.91
CA GLY A 651 16.35 -3.39 -1.34
C GLY A 651 15.01 -2.68 -1.50
N SER A 652 14.96 -1.36 -1.29
CA SER A 652 13.76 -0.53 -1.50
C SER A 652 13.20 -0.69 -2.92
N HIS A 653 14.05 -0.75 -3.96
CA HIS A 653 13.59 -1.06 -5.32
C HIS A 653 12.95 -2.45 -5.47
N LYS A 654 13.46 -3.47 -4.77
CA LYS A 654 12.85 -4.81 -4.79
C LYS A 654 11.51 -4.82 -4.03
N ALA A 655 11.43 -4.12 -2.91
CA ALA A 655 10.20 -3.95 -2.14
C ALA A 655 9.14 -3.15 -2.91
N TYR A 656 9.53 -2.04 -3.54
CA TYR A 656 8.68 -1.25 -4.43
C TYR A 656 8.17 -2.10 -5.59
N ASN A 657 9.06 -2.81 -6.30
CA ASN A 657 8.65 -3.69 -7.40
C ASN A 657 7.70 -4.79 -6.93
N ARG A 658 7.93 -5.35 -5.73
CA ARG A 658 7.03 -6.36 -5.14
C ARG A 658 5.66 -5.76 -4.84
N ILE A 659 5.59 -4.60 -4.19
CA ILE A 659 4.32 -3.91 -3.89
C ILE A 659 3.60 -3.52 -5.18
N VAL A 660 4.32 -3.03 -6.20
CA VAL A 660 3.73 -2.71 -7.51
C VAL A 660 3.18 -3.95 -8.19
N ILE A 661 3.90 -5.08 -8.14
CA ILE A 661 3.40 -6.36 -8.66
C ILE A 661 2.17 -6.81 -7.88
N ASP A 662 2.18 -6.73 -6.55
CA ASP A 662 1.05 -7.13 -5.70
C ASP A 662 -0.18 -6.25 -5.99
N VAL A 663 -0.02 -4.93 -6.04
CA VAL A 663 -1.08 -3.98 -6.40
C VAL A 663 -1.62 -4.28 -7.79
N LYS A 664 -0.74 -4.45 -8.78
CA LYS A 664 -1.18 -4.74 -10.16
C LYS A 664 -1.88 -6.08 -10.26
N THR A 665 -1.42 -7.08 -9.51
CA THR A 665 -2.04 -8.41 -9.46
C THR A 665 -3.42 -8.34 -8.83
N VAL A 666 -3.58 -7.60 -7.73
CA VAL A 666 -4.88 -7.38 -7.08
C VAL A 666 -5.82 -6.58 -7.97
N GLU A 667 -5.34 -5.55 -8.66
CA GLU A 667 -6.13 -4.80 -9.64
C GLU A 667 -6.63 -5.70 -10.78
N LEU A 668 -5.76 -6.54 -11.35
CA LEU A 668 -6.13 -7.49 -12.39
C LEU A 668 -7.13 -8.54 -11.87
N ALA A 669 -6.90 -9.07 -10.67
CA ALA A 669 -7.82 -10.02 -10.04
C ALA A 669 -9.20 -9.39 -9.78
N SER A 670 -9.25 -8.15 -9.29
CA SER A 670 -10.50 -7.40 -9.11
C SER A 670 -11.22 -7.19 -10.43
N ALA A 671 -10.48 -6.79 -11.48
CA ALA A 671 -11.05 -6.60 -12.81
C ALA A 671 -11.60 -7.92 -13.39
N ASP A 672 -10.93 -9.04 -13.15
CA ASP A 672 -11.41 -10.35 -13.58
C ASP A 672 -12.62 -10.82 -12.77
N LEU A 673 -12.64 -10.62 -11.45
CA LEU A 673 -13.82 -10.89 -10.62
C LEU A 673 -15.03 -10.06 -11.08
N GLU A 674 -14.83 -8.80 -11.44
CA GLU A 674 -15.90 -7.97 -12.03
C GLU A 674 -16.39 -8.55 -13.37
N LYS A 675 -15.49 -9.02 -14.24
CA LYS A 675 -15.88 -9.68 -15.50
C LYS A 675 -16.69 -10.94 -15.23
N TYR A 676 -16.24 -11.79 -14.30
CA TYR A 676 -16.98 -13.01 -13.93
C TYR A 676 -18.34 -12.68 -13.32
N HIS A 677 -18.42 -11.65 -12.48
CA HIS A 677 -19.69 -11.19 -11.92
C HIS A 677 -20.65 -10.70 -13.03
N ARG A 678 -20.17 -9.87 -13.97
CA ARG A 678 -20.98 -9.41 -15.11
C ARG A 678 -21.39 -10.55 -16.03
N ALA A 679 -20.49 -11.50 -16.29
CA ALA A 679 -20.79 -12.67 -17.10
C ALA A 679 -21.84 -13.58 -16.45
N LEU A 680 -21.72 -13.81 -15.14
CA LEU A 680 -22.70 -14.58 -14.37
C LEU A 680 -24.06 -13.88 -14.35
N ASP A 681 -24.08 -12.57 -14.10
CA ASP A 681 -25.31 -11.77 -14.08
C ASP A 681 -26.00 -11.75 -15.45
N HIS A 682 -25.23 -11.58 -16.52
CA HIS A 682 -25.72 -11.69 -17.89
C HIS A 682 -26.27 -13.09 -18.19
N ALA A 683 -25.57 -14.15 -17.77
CA ALA A 683 -26.02 -15.53 -17.94
C ALA A 683 -27.33 -15.80 -17.18
N LEU A 684 -27.48 -15.27 -15.95
CA LEU A 684 -28.71 -15.37 -15.17
C LEU A 684 -29.87 -14.62 -15.81
N MET A 685 -29.65 -13.39 -16.33
CA MET A 685 -30.68 -12.65 -17.06
C MET A 685 -31.11 -13.37 -18.34
N THR A 686 -30.13 -13.89 -19.08
CA THR A 686 -30.39 -14.63 -20.32
C THR A 686 -31.16 -15.90 -20.01
N TYR A 687 -30.77 -16.64 -18.98
CA TYR A 687 -31.44 -17.85 -18.54
C TYR A 687 -32.88 -17.57 -18.08
N HIS A 688 -33.08 -16.52 -17.27
CA HIS A 688 -34.41 -16.11 -16.80
C HIS A 688 -35.32 -15.72 -17.97
N THR A 689 -34.82 -14.88 -18.90
CA THR A 689 -35.57 -14.44 -20.08
C THR A 689 -35.93 -15.61 -20.98
N MET A 690 -34.97 -16.50 -21.23
CA MET A 690 -35.17 -17.73 -21.99
C MET A 690 -36.24 -18.62 -21.34
N LYS A 691 -36.15 -18.84 -20.02
CA LYS A 691 -37.11 -19.67 -19.28
C LYS A 691 -38.50 -19.05 -19.22
N MET A 692 -38.61 -17.74 -19.05
CA MET A 692 -39.90 -17.05 -19.08
C MET A 692 -40.55 -17.14 -20.47
N SER A 693 -39.76 -17.02 -21.53
CA SER A 693 -40.23 -17.22 -22.90
C SER A 693 -40.70 -18.65 -23.16
N GLU A 694 -39.98 -19.65 -22.62
CA GLU A 694 -40.37 -21.06 -22.71
C GLU A 694 -41.71 -21.31 -22.00
N ILE A 695 -41.83 -20.85 -20.75
CA ILE A 695 -43.07 -20.96 -19.96
C ILE A 695 -44.23 -20.28 -20.67
N ASN A 696 -44.05 -19.04 -21.13
CA ASN A 696 -45.13 -18.30 -21.80
C ASN A 696 -45.55 -18.93 -23.12
N LYS A 697 -44.64 -19.60 -23.83
CA LYS A 697 -44.98 -20.37 -25.02
C LYS A 697 -45.90 -21.55 -24.65
N THR A 698 -45.53 -22.35 -23.65
CA THR A 698 -46.36 -23.48 -23.21
C THR A 698 -47.70 -23.02 -22.63
N VAL A 699 -47.71 -21.96 -21.81
CA VAL A 699 -48.94 -21.36 -21.27
C VAL A 699 -49.89 -20.92 -22.38
N LYS A 700 -49.35 -20.27 -23.42
CA LYS A 700 -50.14 -19.81 -24.57
C LYS A 700 -50.76 -20.97 -25.34
N GLU A 701 -49.97 -22.00 -25.64
CA GLU A 701 -50.42 -23.20 -26.36
C GLU A 701 -51.51 -23.95 -25.58
N LEU A 702 -51.31 -24.15 -24.27
CA LEU A 702 -52.28 -24.79 -23.40
C LEU A 702 -53.56 -23.95 -23.27
N TRP A 703 -53.46 -22.62 -23.09
CA TRP A 703 -54.63 -21.76 -22.99
C TRP A 703 -55.51 -21.82 -24.23
N GLN A 704 -54.91 -21.69 -25.42
CA GLN A 704 -55.62 -21.73 -26.69
C GLN A 704 -56.30 -23.08 -26.96
N THR A 705 -55.73 -24.16 -26.42
CA THR A 705 -56.29 -25.51 -26.58
C THR A 705 -57.43 -25.77 -25.59
N THR A 706 -57.33 -25.23 -24.37
CA THR A 706 -58.22 -25.59 -23.26
C THR A 706 -59.39 -24.64 -23.05
N TYR A 707 -59.19 -23.32 -23.24
CA TYR A 707 -60.21 -22.30 -22.97
C TYR A 707 -61.15 -22.09 -24.16
N GLN A 708 -62.46 -22.07 -23.92
CA GLN A 708 -63.49 -21.93 -24.97
C GLN A 708 -64.11 -20.52 -25.07
N GLY A 709 -63.65 -19.54 -24.30
CA GLY A 709 -64.19 -18.18 -24.33
C GLY A 709 -63.54 -17.30 -25.41
N ASN A 710 -64.35 -16.51 -26.12
CA ASN A 710 -63.90 -15.54 -27.12
C ASN A 710 -63.44 -14.19 -26.52
N ASP A 711 -63.35 -14.12 -25.19
CA ASP A 711 -63.01 -12.92 -24.44
C ASP A 711 -61.51 -12.77 -24.16
N ILE A 712 -60.74 -13.87 -24.21
CA ILE A 712 -59.29 -13.88 -23.96
C ILE A 712 -58.59 -14.75 -25.01
N ASP A 713 -57.68 -14.17 -25.78
CA ASP A 713 -56.94 -14.90 -26.83
C ASP A 713 -55.87 -15.82 -26.24
N TYR A 714 -55.09 -15.28 -25.30
CA TYR A 714 -54.11 -16.02 -24.51
C TYR A 714 -53.74 -15.26 -23.25
N ILE A 715 -53.12 -15.97 -22.32
CA ILE A 715 -52.54 -15.41 -21.10
C ILE A 715 -51.02 -15.56 -21.15
N GLU A 716 -50.31 -14.66 -20.47
CA GLU A 716 -48.87 -14.68 -20.34
C GLU A 716 -48.44 -14.17 -18.95
N ILE A 717 -47.28 -14.63 -18.49
CA ILE A 717 -46.63 -14.14 -17.28
C ILE A 717 -45.67 -13.03 -17.71
N ALA A 718 -46.02 -11.79 -17.41
CA ALA A 718 -45.13 -10.66 -17.60
C ALA A 718 -44.22 -10.54 -16.38
N SER A 719 -42.91 -10.47 -16.63
CA SER A 719 -41.89 -10.19 -15.62
C SER A 719 -41.34 -8.78 -15.83
N ASP A 720 -41.69 -7.87 -14.94
CA ASP A 720 -41.08 -6.54 -14.90
C ASP A 720 -39.84 -6.63 -14.00
N ALA A 721 -38.66 -6.35 -14.56
CA ALA A 721 -37.46 -6.16 -13.79
C ALA A 721 -37.40 -4.70 -13.33
N ASP A 722 -37.48 -4.46 -12.02
CA ASP A 722 -37.22 -3.12 -11.49
C ASP A 722 -35.76 -2.75 -11.79
N ASN A 723 -35.55 -1.70 -12.60
CA ASN A 723 -34.25 -1.11 -12.95
C ASN A 723 -33.38 -1.90 -13.96
N ALA A 724 -33.82 -2.00 -15.21
CA ALA A 724 -32.93 -2.39 -16.31
C ALA A 724 -31.84 -1.33 -16.62
N ASP A 725 -32.05 -0.05 -16.28
CA ASP A 725 -31.18 1.07 -16.72
C ASP A 725 -30.43 1.83 -15.61
N SER A 726 -30.62 1.50 -14.33
CA SER A 726 -30.09 2.33 -13.21
C SER A 726 -29.25 1.57 -12.17
N VAL A 727 -28.45 0.58 -12.58
CA VAL A 727 -27.51 -0.06 -11.66
C VAL A 727 -26.17 0.68 -11.68
N LYS A 728 -26.04 1.68 -10.80
CA LYS A 728 -24.74 2.14 -10.32
C LYS A 728 -24.07 1.00 -9.53
N LEU A 729 -22.79 0.83 -9.80
CA LEU A 729 -21.90 -0.30 -9.45
C LEU A 729 -21.57 -0.45 -7.95
N SER A 730 -22.48 -0.13 -7.02
CA SER A 730 -22.10 0.07 -5.61
C SER A 730 -22.88 -0.74 -4.56
N SER A 731 -23.70 -1.73 -4.92
CA SER A 731 -24.29 -2.62 -3.90
C SER A 731 -24.69 -4.00 -4.45
N PRO A 732 -24.54 -5.09 -3.68
CA PRO A 732 -25.07 -6.41 -3.99
C PRO A 732 -26.58 -6.39 -3.74
N ALA A 733 -27.32 -5.57 -4.49
CA ALA A 733 -28.76 -5.51 -4.38
C ALA A 733 -29.34 -6.70 -5.13
N LYS A 734 -29.87 -7.67 -4.37
CA LYS A 734 -30.74 -8.74 -4.87
C LYS A 734 -31.77 -8.12 -5.83
N ARG A 735 -31.74 -8.53 -7.10
CA ARG A 735 -32.70 -8.04 -8.11
C ARG A 735 -34.10 -8.52 -7.75
N ASN A 736 -35.03 -7.59 -7.69
CA ASN A 736 -36.43 -7.88 -7.46
C ASN A 736 -37.15 -7.97 -8.81
N TYR A 737 -37.75 -9.12 -9.08
CA TYR A 737 -38.61 -9.33 -10.24
C TYR A 737 -40.06 -9.30 -9.79
N ASN A 738 -40.85 -8.45 -10.42
CA ASN A 738 -42.29 -8.38 -10.19
C ASN A 738 -42.99 -9.17 -11.31
N TYR A 739 -43.74 -10.21 -10.92
CA TYR A 739 -44.49 -11.03 -11.87
C TYR A 739 -45.97 -10.67 -11.82
N ARG A 740 -46.57 -10.50 -12.99
CA ARG A 740 -48.02 -10.37 -13.14
C ARG A 740 -48.51 -11.30 -14.25
N VAL A 741 -49.68 -11.88 -14.04
CA VAL A 741 -50.35 -12.65 -15.09
C VAL A 741 -51.25 -11.69 -15.86
N VAL A 742 -51.01 -11.57 -17.15
CA VAL A 742 -51.75 -10.68 -18.03
C VAL A 742 -52.50 -11.49 -19.07
N MET A 743 -53.68 -11.02 -19.44
CA MET A 743 -54.49 -11.56 -20.52
C MET A 743 -54.43 -10.62 -21.71
N ARG A 744 -54.38 -11.19 -22.91
CA ARG A 744 -54.39 -10.44 -24.16
C ARG A 744 -55.69 -10.65 -24.91
N ARG A 745 -56.23 -9.56 -25.44
CA ARG A 745 -57.40 -9.54 -26.33
C ARG A 745 -57.14 -8.57 -27.46
N GLY A 746 -56.85 -9.07 -28.65
CA GLY A 746 -56.31 -8.28 -29.75
C GLY A 746 -55.00 -7.59 -29.37
N ASP A 747 -54.99 -6.25 -29.43
CA ASP A 747 -53.85 -5.41 -29.04
C ASP A 747 -53.87 -4.96 -27.57
N ALA A 748 -54.96 -5.23 -26.84
CA ALA A 748 -55.07 -4.83 -25.44
C ALA A 748 -54.41 -5.86 -24.51
N LEU A 749 -53.54 -5.38 -23.62
CA LEU A 749 -52.89 -6.15 -22.56
C LEU A 749 -53.43 -5.70 -21.20
N LEU A 750 -54.01 -6.64 -20.44
CA LEU A 750 -54.72 -6.35 -19.20
C LEU A 750 -54.25 -7.29 -18.09
N ASP A 751 -54.08 -6.78 -16.87
CA ASP A 751 -53.82 -7.61 -15.70
C ASP A 751 -55.04 -8.49 -15.38
N MET A 752 -54.82 -9.79 -15.16
CA MET A 752 -55.88 -10.70 -14.75
C MET A 752 -56.31 -10.49 -13.30
N ARG A 753 -55.45 -9.97 -12.43
CA ARG A 753 -55.73 -9.82 -11.01
C ARG A 753 -56.94 -8.90 -10.78
N GLY A 754 -57.98 -9.45 -10.15
CA GLY A 754 -59.23 -8.73 -9.89
C GLY A 754 -60.14 -8.51 -11.11
N ARG A 755 -59.79 -9.08 -12.28
CA ARG A 755 -60.53 -8.89 -13.54
C ARG A 755 -60.98 -10.18 -14.24
N CYS A 756 -60.61 -11.34 -13.70
CA CYS A 756 -61.01 -12.65 -14.22
C CYS A 756 -62.09 -13.32 -13.36
N SER A 757 -62.91 -14.16 -14.01
CA SER A 757 -63.94 -14.98 -13.37
C SER A 757 -63.33 -16.10 -12.50
N ALA A 758 -64.14 -16.73 -11.65
CA ALA A 758 -63.68 -17.84 -10.82
C ALA A 758 -63.15 -19.02 -11.66
N GLY A 759 -63.87 -19.43 -12.71
CA GLY A 759 -63.44 -20.50 -13.61
C GLY A 759 -62.16 -20.15 -14.40
N GLN A 760 -62.05 -18.90 -14.88
CA GLN A 760 -60.83 -18.42 -15.55
C GLN A 760 -59.61 -18.47 -14.62
N LYS A 761 -59.77 -18.13 -13.34
CA LYS A 761 -58.68 -18.23 -12.36
C LYS A 761 -58.22 -19.67 -12.17
N VAL A 762 -59.15 -20.60 -11.95
CA VAL A 762 -58.83 -22.02 -11.74
C VAL A 762 -58.11 -22.57 -12.97
N LEU A 763 -58.63 -22.32 -14.17
CA LEU A 763 -58.03 -22.78 -15.42
C LEU A 763 -56.64 -22.15 -15.65
N ALA A 764 -56.49 -20.85 -15.45
CA ALA A 764 -55.19 -20.17 -15.59
C ALA A 764 -54.15 -20.72 -14.61
N CYS A 765 -54.52 -20.91 -13.34
CA CYS A 765 -53.63 -21.50 -12.34
C CYS A 765 -53.21 -22.92 -12.72
N LEU A 766 -54.14 -23.73 -13.23
CA LEU A 766 -53.86 -25.09 -13.66
C LEU A 766 -52.88 -25.13 -14.83
N ILE A 767 -53.13 -24.31 -15.86
CA ILE A 767 -52.27 -24.20 -17.04
C ILE A 767 -50.87 -23.70 -16.68
N ILE A 768 -50.78 -22.67 -15.83
CA ILE A 768 -49.48 -22.14 -15.39
C ILE A 768 -48.69 -23.20 -14.63
N ARG A 769 -49.34 -23.99 -13.76
CA ARG A 769 -48.68 -25.08 -13.04
C ARG A 769 -48.17 -26.18 -13.97
N LEU A 770 -48.96 -26.55 -14.98
CA LEU A 770 -48.57 -27.50 -16.02
C LEU A 770 -47.35 -27.00 -16.80
N ALA A 771 -47.37 -25.73 -17.24
CA ALA A 771 -46.26 -25.12 -17.96
C ALA A 771 -44.99 -25.02 -17.10
N LEU A 772 -45.11 -24.65 -15.83
CA LEU A 772 -43.97 -24.60 -14.91
C LEU A 772 -43.36 -25.98 -14.68
N ALA A 773 -44.19 -27.01 -14.50
CA ALA A 773 -43.72 -28.39 -14.38
C ALA A 773 -42.99 -28.84 -15.66
N GLU A 774 -43.48 -28.45 -16.83
CA GLU A 774 -42.82 -28.72 -18.11
C GLU A 774 -41.45 -28.04 -18.22
N SER A 775 -41.37 -26.75 -17.94
CA SER A 775 -40.16 -25.97 -18.19
C SER A 775 -39.06 -26.14 -17.13
N PHE A 776 -39.42 -26.49 -15.89
CA PHE A 776 -38.47 -26.62 -14.76
C PHE A 776 -38.23 -28.04 -14.26
N ALA A 777 -39.21 -28.94 -14.37
CA ALA A 777 -39.17 -30.25 -13.71
C ALA A 777 -39.02 -31.40 -14.72
N PHE A 778 -38.06 -31.29 -15.66
CA PHE A 778 -37.81 -32.31 -16.68
C PHE A 778 -37.52 -33.70 -16.07
N ASP A 779 -36.79 -33.73 -14.95
CA ASP A 779 -36.41 -34.97 -14.26
C ASP A 779 -37.41 -35.41 -13.16
N CYS A 780 -38.40 -34.57 -12.82
CA CYS A 780 -39.41 -34.84 -11.81
C CYS A 780 -40.80 -34.79 -12.45
N GLY A 781 -41.21 -35.89 -13.09
CA GLY A 781 -42.48 -35.97 -13.81
C GLY A 781 -43.69 -36.23 -12.93
N ILE A 782 -43.68 -35.91 -11.63
CA ILE A 782 -44.85 -36.09 -10.76
C ILE A 782 -45.69 -34.82 -10.74
N LEU A 783 -46.95 -34.92 -11.11
CA LEU A 783 -47.93 -33.85 -11.00
C LEU A 783 -49.16 -34.34 -10.25
N ALA A 784 -49.60 -33.59 -9.24
CA ALA A 784 -50.84 -33.86 -8.51
C ALA A 784 -51.83 -32.72 -8.70
N LEU A 785 -53.04 -33.06 -9.17
CA LEU A 785 -54.16 -32.17 -9.40
C LEU A 785 -55.30 -32.56 -8.46
N ASP A 786 -55.58 -31.69 -7.50
CA ASP A 786 -56.67 -31.86 -6.54
C ASP A 786 -57.85 -30.97 -6.94
N GLU A 787 -58.98 -31.62 -7.23
CA GLU A 787 -60.22 -31.05 -7.75
C GLU A 787 -60.07 -30.03 -8.90
N PRO A 788 -59.48 -30.45 -10.04
CA PRO A 788 -59.17 -29.54 -11.15
C PRO A 788 -60.41 -28.97 -11.86
N THR A 789 -61.60 -29.54 -11.64
CA THR A 789 -62.86 -29.10 -12.25
C THR A 789 -63.62 -28.04 -11.42
N THR A 790 -63.09 -27.63 -10.27
CA THR A 790 -63.72 -26.64 -9.39
C THR A 790 -64.08 -25.36 -10.15
N ASN A 791 -65.36 -24.96 -10.12
CA ASN A 791 -65.88 -23.76 -10.79
C ASN A 791 -65.66 -23.71 -12.33
N LEU A 792 -65.45 -24.85 -12.99
CA LEU A 792 -65.45 -24.96 -14.45
C LEU A 792 -66.84 -25.37 -14.96
N ASP A 793 -67.22 -24.88 -16.13
CA ASP A 793 -68.40 -25.32 -16.85
C ASP A 793 -68.09 -26.57 -17.70
N GLN A 794 -69.14 -27.31 -18.07
CA GLN A 794 -69.03 -28.59 -18.77
C GLN A 794 -68.10 -28.55 -19.99
N ARG A 795 -68.17 -27.48 -20.78
CA ARG A 795 -67.37 -27.33 -22.00
C ARG A 795 -65.88 -27.20 -21.70
N ASN A 796 -65.52 -26.45 -20.67
CA ASN A 796 -64.12 -26.34 -20.24
C ASN A 796 -63.64 -27.63 -19.58
N ILE A 797 -64.50 -28.37 -18.87
CA ILE A 797 -64.18 -29.71 -18.33
C ILE A 797 -63.86 -30.70 -19.45
N GLU A 798 -64.67 -30.75 -20.51
CA GLU A 798 -64.43 -31.60 -21.68
C GLU A 798 -63.11 -31.29 -22.39
N LYS A 799 -62.78 -30.00 -22.59
CA LYS A 799 -61.51 -29.60 -23.22
C LYS A 799 -60.31 -29.76 -22.31
N LEU A 800 -60.50 -29.59 -21.00
CA LEU A 800 -59.48 -29.88 -20.02
C LEU A 800 -59.14 -31.37 -20.00
N SER A 801 -60.15 -32.25 -20.02
CA SER A 801 -59.92 -33.70 -20.15
C SER A 801 -59.17 -34.04 -21.44
N ALA A 802 -59.48 -33.35 -22.55
CA ALA A 802 -58.78 -33.52 -23.82
C ALA A 802 -57.32 -33.10 -23.74
N SER A 803 -57.06 -31.91 -23.21
CA SER A 803 -55.71 -31.37 -23.12
C SER A 803 -54.85 -32.20 -22.17
N LEU A 804 -55.42 -32.67 -21.05
CA LEU A 804 -54.76 -33.60 -20.14
C LEU A 804 -54.47 -34.95 -20.81
N ALA A 805 -55.41 -35.49 -21.60
CA ALA A 805 -55.19 -36.71 -22.37
C ALA A 805 -54.00 -36.56 -23.34
N ASP A 806 -53.93 -35.44 -24.05
CA ASP A 806 -52.84 -35.16 -24.99
C ASP A 806 -51.49 -35.01 -24.27
N ILE A 807 -51.47 -34.33 -23.11
CA ILE A 807 -50.28 -34.23 -22.26
C ILE A 807 -49.84 -35.63 -21.79
N ILE A 808 -50.76 -36.44 -21.29
CA ILE A 808 -50.47 -37.80 -20.81
C ILE A 808 -49.95 -38.66 -21.96
N ASN A 809 -50.60 -38.64 -23.13
CA ASN A 809 -50.19 -39.44 -24.29
C ASN A 809 -48.83 -39.03 -24.85
N ASN A 810 -48.54 -37.72 -24.89
CA ASN A 810 -47.23 -37.21 -25.29
C ASN A 810 -46.13 -37.62 -24.30
N ARG A 811 -46.43 -37.61 -23.00
CA ARG A 811 -45.48 -37.95 -21.93
C ARG A 811 -45.46 -39.44 -21.57
N ARG A 812 -46.41 -40.25 -22.04
CA ARG A 812 -46.46 -41.72 -21.85
C ARG A 812 -45.24 -42.42 -22.43
N LYS A 813 -44.57 -41.78 -23.41
CA LYS A 813 -43.31 -42.25 -23.99
C LYS A 813 -42.09 -42.00 -23.09
N GLN A 814 -42.19 -41.11 -22.11
CA GLN A 814 -41.14 -40.83 -21.13
C GLN A 814 -41.34 -41.73 -19.91
N SER A 815 -40.27 -42.38 -19.42
CA SER A 815 -40.37 -43.38 -18.34
C SER A 815 -40.71 -42.81 -16.96
N ASN A 816 -40.67 -41.49 -16.79
CA ASN A 816 -40.65 -40.83 -15.47
C ASN A 816 -41.86 -39.91 -15.21
N PHE A 817 -42.95 -40.02 -15.98
CA PHE A 817 -44.15 -39.20 -15.80
C PHE A 817 -45.24 -39.91 -15.00
N GLN A 818 -45.75 -39.26 -13.96
CA GLN A 818 -46.83 -39.71 -13.10
C GLN A 818 -47.80 -38.55 -12.83
N LEU A 819 -49.06 -38.71 -13.24
CA LEU A 819 -50.14 -37.77 -12.94
C LEU A 819 -51.07 -38.38 -11.89
N ILE A 820 -51.27 -37.67 -10.78
CA ILE A 820 -52.22 -38.02 -9.73
C ILE A 820 -53.39 -37.04 -9.85
N LEU A 821 -54.59 -37.57 -10.00
CA LEU A 821 -55.81 -36.78 -10.13
C LEU A 821 -56.77 -37.16 -9.02
N ILE A 822 -57.21 -36.16 -8.25
CA ILE A 822 -58.23 -36.30 -7.21
C ILE A 822 -59.42 -35.46 -7.65
N THR A 823 -60.59 -36.08 -7.74
CA THR A 823 -61.83 -35.38 -8.12
C THR A 823 -63.04 -36.12 -7.55
N HIS A 824 -64.11 -35.38 -7.30
CA HIS A 824 -65.45 -35.93 -7.06
C HIS A 824 -66.39 -35.80 -8.27
N ASP A 825 -65.89 -35.27 -9.39
CA ASP A 825 -66.65 -35.10 -10.63
C ASP A 825 -66.66 -36.41 -11.44
N GLU A 826 -67.77 -37.15 -11.33
CA GLU A 826 -67.97 -38.42 -12.03
C GLU A 826 -67.91 -38.27 -13.56
N GLN A 827 -68.42 -37.17 -14.11
CA GLN A 827 -68.41 -36.93 -15.56
C GLN A 827 -66.98 -36.70 -16.07
N PHE A 828 -66.16 -36.01 -15.29
CA PHE A 828 -64.75 -35.83 -15.64
C PHE A 828 -63.96 -37.15 -15.60
N ILE A 829 -64.27 -38.05 -14.65
CA ILE A 829 -63.69 -39.40 -14.60
C ILE A 829 -64.11 -40.22 -15.83
N GLU A 830 -65.39 -40.18 -16.23
CA GLU A 830 -65.88 -40.85 -17.44
C GLU A 830 -65.21 -40.32 -18.71
N LEU A 831 -65.02 -39.01 -18.82
CA LEU A 831 -64.33 -38.36 -19.95
C LEU A 831 -62.84 -38.73 -20.04
N LEU A 832 -62.18 -38.99 -18.91
CA LEU A 832 -60.81 -39.50 -18.88
C LEU A 832 -60.74 -41.00 -19.20
N GLY A 833 -61.72 -41.78 -18.72
CA GLY A 833 -61.84 -43.21 -18.97
C GLY A 833 -62.12 -43.55 -20.44
N SER A 834 -63.04 -42.80 -21.07
CA SER A 834 -63.38 -42.93 -22.50
C SER A 834 -62.21 -42.64 -23.46
N ARG A 835 -61.12 -42.04 -22.96
CA ARG A 835 -59.92 -41.70 -23.74
C ARG A 835 -58.76 -42.69 -23.52
N GLU A 836 -59.03 -43.85 -22.91
CA GLU A 836 -58.05 -44.94 -22.65
C GLU A 836 -56.81 -44.50 -21.84
N ILE A 837 -57.00 -43.52 -20.95
CA ILE A 837 -55.91 -42.96 -20.14
C ILE A 837 -55.65 -43.82 -18.89
N CYS A 838 -56.69 -44.45 -18.36
CA CYS A 838 -56.66 -45.12 -17.07
C CYS A 838 -57.56 -46.37 -17.05
N ASP A 839 -57.03 -47.50 -16.60
CA ASP A 839 -57.78 -48.77 -16.52
C ASP A 839 -58.56 -48.91 -15.19
N SER A 840 -58.07 -48.27 -14.11
CA SER A 840 -58.66 -48.37 -12.78
C SER A 840 -58.38 -47.13 -11.93
N TYR A 841 -59.29 -46.79 -11.02
CA TYR A 841 -59.15 -45.68 -10.09
C TYR A 841 -59.29 -46.14 -8.64
N TYR A 842 -58.83 -45.31 -7.71
CA TYR A 842 -58.97 -45.53 -6.28
C TYR A 842 -60.11 -44.68 -5.73
N LEU A 843 -61.18 -45.32 -5.26
CA LEU A 843 -62.27 -44.66 -4.55
C LEU A 843 -61.94 -44.54 -3.07
N VAL A 844 -61.91 -43.32 -2.55
CA VAL A 844 -61.75 -43.03 -1.13
C VAL A 844 -63.14 -42.78 -0.53
N TYR A 845 -63.54 -43.57 0.46
CA TYR A 845 -64.85 -43.47 1.11
C TYR A 845 -64.72 -43.61 2.63
N LYS A 846 -65.73 -43.17 3.39
CA LYS A 846 -65.79 -43.41 4.84
C LYS A 846 -66.54 -44.70 5.14
N ASP A 847 -65.98 -45.54 5.98
CA ASP A 847 -66.69 -46.72 6.50
C ASP A 847 -67.76 -46.32 7.53
N ASN A 848 -68.53 -47.30 8.00
CA ASN A 848 -69.62 -47.09 8.96
C ASN A 848 -69.13 -46.52 10.31
N ASP A 849 -67.84 -46.65 10.60
CA ASP A 849 -67.18 -46.13 11.81
C ASP A 849 -66.56 -44.74 11.59
N GLY A 850 -66.66 -44.19 10.37
CA GLY A 850 -66.17 -42.86 10.00
C GLY A 850 -64.69 -42.80 9.60
N PHE A 851 -64.00 -43.95 9.48
CA PHE A 851 -62.61 -44.01 9.01
C PHE A 851 -62.53 -44.04 7.49
N SER A 852 -61.53 -43.35 6.92
CA SER A 852 -61.26 -43.38 5.49
C SER A 852 -60.73 -44.75 5.05
N ARG A 853 -61.39 -45.36 4.06
CA ARG A 853 -60.98 -46.59 3.38
C ARG A 853 -60.76 -46.30 1.89
N VAL A 854 -59.89 -47.08 1.28
CA VAL A 854 -59.55 -46.97 -0.14
C VAL A 854 -59.91 -48.29 -0.82
N LYS A 855 -60.63 -48.22 -1.94
CA LYS A 855 -60.98 -49.38 -2.76
C LYS A 855 -60.64 -49.10 -4.22
N GLN A 856 -59.90 -50.00 -4.86
CA GLN A 856 -59.65 -49.94 -6.29
C GLN A 856 -60.91 -50.39 -7.05
N GLN A 857 -61.30 -49.65 -8.09
CA GLN A 857 -62.40 -49.97 -8.99
C GLN A 857 -61.92 -49.88 -10.44
N GLU A 858 -62.39 -50.80 -11.29
CA GLU A 858 -62.10 -50.79 -12.72
C GLU A 858 -63.02 -49.79 -13.43
N LEU A 859 -62.46 -49.04 -14.38
CA LEU A 859 -63.26 -48.20 -15.29
C LEU A 859 -63.90 -49.11 -16.32
N ILE A 860 -65.21 -49.33 -16.22
CA ILE A 860 -65.94 -50.13 -17.21
C ILE A 860 -66.00 -49.31 -18.49
N SER A 861 -65.19 -49.68 -19.48
CA SER A 861 -65.25 -49.10 -20.82
C SER A 861 -66.60 -49.50 -21.44
N PHE A 862 -67.55 -48.56 -21.52
CA PHE A 862 -68.64 -48.69 -22.49
C PHE A 862 -68.02 -48.41 -23.86
N ALA A 863 -67.75 -49.50 -24.59
CA ALA A 863 -67.38 -49.46 -26.00
C ALA A 863 -68.53 -48.93 -26.85
#